data_AF-A0A926UV79-F1
#
_entry.id   AF-A0A926UV79-F1
#
_cell.length_a   1.000
_cell.length_b   1.000
_cell.length_c   1.000
_cell.angle_alpha   90.00
_cell.angle_beta   90.00
_cell.angle_gamma   90.00
#
_symmetry.space_group_name_H-M   'P 1'
#
loop_
_entity.id
_entity.type
_entity.pdbx_description
1 polymer ?
#
loop_
_entity_poly.entity_id
_entity_poly.type
_entity_poly.pdbx_seq_one_letter_code
_entity_poly.pdbx_strand_id
1 'polypeptide(L)'
;MGGESQKAPTEFKIKYNWLKPKRIAIFEACLIGWLAGIAAVLLKYGIGWIGGWRVQIANDLPAWFALPIIGLTGGFLSGFLIEKFASEASGSGIPQVKAALGYVPIALNLRVAIVKIMSTILALGSGLALGRQGPTVQIGAAIAGQVSQWIPTSPEYQRQLIAAGAAAGLAAGFNAPIAGVLFVIEELLHDVSSFTLGTAILASFIGGVVSILLGGQGLSSNLPQIQFSITEIPAFLILGLLVGFFAALFNHSVLLFTKWNRRILQVGIAWRIAIAGCLSGLAIALLPSEFRDSSGLQLFLAMGQPDWQNVASTFAIRFALTLVACSAETSGGLFIPSLILGAALGSLVGIAQLSLFGLGTLSTYALSGMGAFFGAVAKVPITAFVIVFEITKDFNIILPLMITSVVAYLCTEKYAPGSLYTNLLALKGIHLQPEVATEDIWAGLRAADVMQSQVETLDGQTSLHEAIQFFARSRHRGFPIVENDQLVGIVTQMDLVKAQERNATAIAISQIMTKNPITVSPQESLTQVLYLLSYYKLSRLPVIDHRKLVGIITRSDVLRAQANRLLGAKSTKTASSYLVYQRRSPATGKGRLLLPLSNPQTAIYLIEIALAIAAQQNYELECLHIIPIANHLTPSETEVDLEPSFKLFQQVENVVQSKAKPQPSKIQAKILASHQPKPISIHKQIRVAHDVGQTILEVIGDRQIDLLLIGWHGSPITTDRLFEDTVDTVIKQATCDVMLIKFSDRLQKSNPFIQEFRAPRIAFNRWLIPVAGGANTAKALLLLPALITLAAYPEICLCQVSYPSQTKPEVNYLEQYAAMLYKSLHYSVGTISLCSKSIADAIIDLAEQERSDVIILGATREGILQQIVHGNIPEAIARHSDRTIIIFQSSTISTKS
;
A
#
# COMPACT_ATOMS: atom_id res chain seq x y z
N MET A 1 -17.94 -40.65 -36.14
CA MET A 1 -16.65 -40.31 -36.79
C MET A 1 -16.54 -38.79 -36.82
N GLY A 2 -15.40 -38.25 -36.39
CA GLY A 2 -15.00 -36.84 -36.60
C GLY A 2 -15.49 -35.83 -35.55
N GLY A 3 -14.82 -35.78 -34.40
CA GLY A 3 -14.89 -34.63 -33.48
C GLY A 3 -13.59 -33.83 -33.55
N GLU A 4 -13.62 -32.66 -34.19
CA GLU A 4 -12.49 -31.74 -34.22
C GLU A 4 -12.55 -30.79 -33.00
N SER A 5 -11.72 -31.08 -32.01
CA SER A 5 -11.37 -30.15 -30.94
C SER A 5 -10.26 -29.23 -31.43
N GLN A 6 -10.59 -27.97 -31.70
CA GLN A 6 -9.62 -26.91 -31.96
C GLN A 6 -8.84 -26.62 -30.67
N LYS A 7 -7.62 -27.16 -30.60
CA LYS A 7 -6.61 -26.80 -29.61
C LYS A 7 -6.18 -25.34 -29.79
N ALA A 8 -6.52 -24.49 -28.83
CA ALA A 8 -5.84 -23.22 -28.60
C ALA A 8 -4.45 -23.45 -27.97
N PRO A 9 -3.43 -22.62 -28.26
CA PRO A 9 -2.04 -22.93 -27.94
C PRO A 9 -1.80 -22.88 -26.43
N THR A 10 -1.42 -24.04 -25.90
CA THR A 10 -1.25 -24.33 -24.48
C THR A 10 0.23 -24.29 -24.08
N GLU A 11 1.00 -23.28 -24.52
CA GLU A 11 2.46 -23.27 -24.30
C GLU A 11 3.00 -22.25 -23.29
N PHE A 12 2.19 -21.35 -22.73
CA PHE A 12 2.73 -20.33 -21.78
C PHE A 12 2.28 -20.46 -20.32
N LYS A 13 1.54 -21.50 -19.94
CA LYS A 13 1.01 -21.66 -18.56
C LYS A 13 1.69 -22.71 -17.67
N ILE A 14 2.70 -23.43 -18.18
CA ILE A 14 3.37 -24.51 -17.40
C ILE A 14 4.85 -24.16 -17.23
N LYS A 15 5.20 -23.32 -16.25
CA LYS A 15 6.55 -23.31 -15.63
C LYS A 15 6.76 -22.49 -14.33
N TYR A 16 5.71 -21.99 -13.66
CA TYR A 16 5.91 -21.20 -12.44
C TYR A 16 5.97 -22.01 -11.12
N ASN A 17 5.75 -23.34 -11.15
CA ASN A 17 5.69 -24.15 -9.93
C ASN A 17 6.99 -24.90 -9.56
N TRP A 18 8.09 -24.75 -10.30
CA TRP A 18 9.30 -25.56 -10.08
C TRP A 18 10.50 -24.82 -9.45
N LEU A 19 10.43 -23.49 -9.25
CA LEU A 19 11.52 -22.74 -8.64
C LEU A 19 10.99 -21.80 -7.54
N LYS A 20 11.48 -21.99 -6.31
CA LYS A 20 11.29 -21.02 -5.22
C LYS A 20 11.81 -19.64 -5.69
N PRO A 21 11.14 -18.52 -5.36
CA PRO A 21 11.49 -17.17 -5.85
C PRO A 21 12.98 -16.80 -5.68
N LYS A 22 13.63 -17.26 -4.60
CA LYS A 22 15.07 -17.07 -4.39
C LYS A 22 15.97 -17.72 -5.45
N ARG A 23 15.59 -18.85 -6.03
CA ARG A 23 16.38 -19.54 -7.06
C ARG A 23 16.30 -18.84 -8.41
N ILE A 24 15.14 -18.25 -8.72
CA ILE A 24 14.93 -17.45 -9.93
C ILE A 24 15.82 -16.22 -9.88
N ALA A 25 15.85 -15.52 -8.74
CA ALA A 25 16.71 -14.36 -8.53
C ALA A 25 18.20 -14.63 -8.72
N ILE A 26 18.68 -15.77 -8.21
CA ILE A 26 20.07 -16.18 -8.38
C ILE A 26 20.38 -16.39 -9.86
N PHE A 27 19.50 -17.09 -10.58
CA PHE A 27 19.65 -17.32 -12.02
C PHE A 27 19.63 -16.00 -12.81
N GLU A 28 18.69 -15.11 -12.51
CA GLU A 28 18.61 -13.78 -13.14
C GLU A 28 19.86 -12.95 -12.86
N ALA A 29 20.33 -12.91 -11.61
CA ALA A 29 21.57 -12.22 -11.26
C ALA A 29 22.78 -12.76 -12.03
N CYS A 30 22.88 -14.08 -12.20
CA CYS A 30 23.92 -14.69 -13.04
C CYS A 30 23.81 -14.27 -14.51
N LEU A 31 22.61 -14.33 -15.08
CA LEU A 31 22.35 -13.95 -16.47
C LEU A 31 22.66 -12.46 -16.70
N ILE A 32 22.22 -11.59 -15.79
CA ILE A 32 22.48 -10.15 -15.81
C ILE A 32 23.99 -9.89 -15.74
N GLY A 33 24.70 -10.54 -14.82
CA GLY A 33 26.15 -10.43 -14.69
C GLY A 33 26.86 -10.81 -15.99
N TRP A 34 26.48 -11.93 -16.59
CA TRP A 34 27.05 -12.41 -17.84
C TRP A 34 26.81 -11.43 -19.01
N LEU A 35 25.58 -10.97 -19.20
CA LEU A 35 25.22 -10.00 -20.23
C LEU A 35 25.90 -8.64 -20.03
N ALA A 36 25.96 -8.14 -18.79
CA ALA A 36 26.65 -6.90 -18.47
C ALA A 36 28.16 -6.99 -18.73
N GLY A 37 28.77 -8.14 -18.42
CA GLY A 37 30.17 -8.44 -18.74
C GLY A 37 30.45 -8.39 -20.24
N ILE A 38 29.64 -9.08 -21.05
CA ILE A 38 29.76 -9.06 -22.52
C ILE A 38 29.60 -7.63 -23.06
N ALA A 39 28.59 -6.89 -22.58
CA ALA A 39 28.34 -5.53 -23.01
C ALA A 39 29.51 -4.58 -22.68
N ALA A 40 30.13 -4.73 -21.50
CA ALA A 40 31.31 -3.96 -21.12
C ALA A 40 32.53 -4.28 -22.00
N VAL A 41 32.72 -5.55 -22.37
CA VAL A 41 33.79 -6.00 -23.28
C VAL A 41 33.58 -5.45 -24.69
N LEU A 42 32.36 -5.54 -25.22
CA LEU A 42 32.00 -4.96 -26.52
C LEU A 42 32.25 -3.44 -26.53
N LEU A 43 31.88 -2.75 -25.45
CA LEU A 43 32.15 -1.32 -25.30
C LEU A 43 33.67 -1.04 -25.26
N LYS A 44 34.46 -1.82 -24.51
CA LYS A 44 35.92 -1.67 -24.41
C LYS A 44 36.58 -1.83 -25.79
N TYR A 45 36.29 -2.90 -26.51
CA TYR A 45 36.88 -3.15 -27.84
C TYR A 45 36.38 -2.16 -28.89
N GLY A 46 35.10 -1.78 -28.86
CA GLY A 46 34.55 -0.79 -29.79
C GLY A 46 35.22 0.58 -29.66
N ILE A 47 35.43 1.05 -28.41
CA ILE A 47 36.17 2.30 -28.16
C ILE A 47 37.62 2.17 -28.62
N GLY A 48 38.28 1.06 -28.29
CA GLY A 48 39.67 0.81 -28.68
C GLY A 48 39.87 0.76 -30.19
N TRP A 49 38.94 0.17 -30.93
CA TRP A 49 39.00 0.07 -32.38
C TRP A 49 38.88 1.44 -33.07
N ILE A 50 37.85 2.23 -32.72
CA ILE A 50 37.69 3.59 -33.27
C ILE A 50 38.83 4.50 -32.80
N GLY A 51 39.26 4.38 -31.53
CA GLY A 51 40.39 5.13 -31.00
C GLY A 51 41.70 4.82 -31.71
N GLY A 52 41.96 3.55 -32.03
CA GLY A 52 43.12 3.12 -32.82
C GLY A 52 43.11 3.73 -34.23
N TRP A 53 41.96 3.68 -34.91
CA TRP A 53 41.77 4.33 -36.22
C TRP A 53 42.01 5.84 -36.14
N ARG A 54 41.47 6.51 -35.11
CA ARG A 54 41.71 7.95 -34.88
C ARG A 54 43.19 8.27 -34.74
N VAL A 55 43.92 7.52 -33.91
CA VAL A 55 45.36 7.74 -33.67
C VAL A 55 46.17 7.47 -34.94
N GLN A 56 45.85 6.40 -35.67
CA GLN A 56 46.50 6.08 -36.94
C GLN A 56 46.32 7.20 -37.97
N ILE A 57 45.09 7.66 -38.18
CA ILE A 57 44.79 8.76 -39.11
C ILE A 57 45.50 10.05 -38.68
N ALA A 58 45.64 10.32 -37.38
CA ALA A 58 46.36 11.50 -36.87
C ALA A 58 47.89 11.40 -37.00
N ASN A 59 48.43 10.22 -37.33
CA ASN A 59 49.83 10.03 -37.69
C ASN A 59 50.03 10.12 -39.22
N ASP A 60 49.04 9.66 -39.99
CA ASP A 60 49.07 9.69 -41.46
C ASP A 60 48.71 11.08 -42.04
N LEU A 61 47.83 11.82 -41.36
CA LEU A 61 47.40 13.17 -41.72
C LEU A 61 47.78 14.19 -40.63
N PRO A 62 47.85 15.49 -40.96
CA PRO A 62 48.11 16.53 -39.98
C PRO A 62 47.09 16.50 -38.83
N ALA A 63 47.56 16.23 -37.61
CA ALA A 63 46.73 16.04 -36.44
C ALA A 63 45.80 17.23 -36.14
N TRP A 64 46.25 18.46 -36.40
CA TRP A 64 45.48 19.69 -36.22
C TRP A 64 44.24 19.78 -37.11
N PHE A 65 44.18 18.99 -38.19
CA PHE A 65 43.03 18.88 -39.09
C PHE A 65 42.23 17.60 -38.82
N ALA A 66 42.91 16.46 -38.70
CA ALA A 66 42.26 15.17 -38.56
C ALA A 66 41.48 15.02 -37.25
N LEU A 67 42.07 15.37 -36.10
CA LEU A 67 41.47 15.15 -34.78
C LEU A 67 40.19 15.99 -34.54
N PRO A 68 40.15 17.29 -34.87
CA PRO A 68 38.91 18.07 -34.75
C PRO A 68 37.77 17.53 -35.61
N ILE A 69 38.06 17.11 -36.85
CA ILE A 69 37.03 16.59 -37.77
C ILE A 69 36.47 15.27 -37.24
N ILE A 70 37.34 14.34 -36.84
CA ILE A 70 36.92 13.06 -36.26
C ILE A 70 36.09 13.29 -34.99
N GLY A 71 36.52 14.23 -34.14
CA GLY A 71 35.79 14.64 -32.94
C GLY A 71 34.42 15.24 -33.27
N LEU A 72 34.33 16.09 -34.29
CA LEU A 72 33.08 16.71 -34.75
C LEU A 72 32.11 15.66 -35.29
N THR A 73 32.57 14.79 -36.19
CA THR A 73 31.73 13.76 -36.81
C THR A 73 31.30 12.69 -35.81
N GLY A 74 32.22 12.20 -34.99
CA GLY A 74 31.93 11.20 -33.95
C GLY A 74 31.02 11.76 -32.87
N GLY A 75 31.24 13.02 -32.47
CA GLY A 75 30.39 13.73 -31.53
C GLY A 75 28.98 13.96 -32.08
N PHE A 76 28.85 14.40 -33.33
CA PHE A 76 27.55 14.59 -33.99
C PHE A 76 26.75 13.28 -34.08
N LEU A 77 27.38 12.20 -34.56
CA LEU A 77 26.73 10.89 -34.66
C LEU A 77 26.32 10.35 -33.29
N SER A 78 27.18 10.49 -32.27
CA SER A 78 26.86 10.10 -30.90
C SER A 78 25.63 10.85 -30.37
N GLY A 79 25.62 12.18 -30.51
CA GLY A 79 24.51 13.00 -30.04
C GLY A 79 23.23 12.80 -30.84
N PHE A 80 23.33 12.55 -32.16
CA PHE A 80 22.18 12.19 -33.00
C PHE A 80 21.51 10.89 -32.53
N LEU A 81 22.30 9.88 -32.17
CA LEU A 81 21.75 8.62 -31.62
C LEU A 81 21.01 8.86 -30.31
N ILE A 82 21.58 9.65 -29.40
CA ILE A 82 20.96 10.00 -28.11
C ILE A 82 19.66 10.77 -28.33
N GLU A 83 19.71 11.84 -29.13
CA GLU A 83 18.60 12.76 -29.35
C GLU A 83 17.40 12.07 -30.03
N LYS A 84 17.66 11.21 -31.02
CA LYS A 84 16.60 10.55 -31.79
C LYS A 84 16.10 9.26 -31.16
N PHE A 85 16.99 8.46 -30.57
CA PHE A 85 16.65 7.09 -30.15
C PHE A 85 16.62 6.87 -28.65
N ALA A 86 17.34 7.58 -27.78
CA ALA A 86 17.18 7.42 -26.32
C ALA A 86 17.81 8.60 -25.58
N SER A 87 17.00 9.59 -25.21
CA SER A 87 17.48 10.78 -24.51
C SER A 87 18.01 10.45 -23.10
N GLU A 88 17.56 9.34 -22.52
CA GLU A 88 18.01 8.81 -21.24
C GLU A 88 19.48 8.33 -21.29
N ALA A 89 20.00 8.04 -22.50
CA ALA A 89 21.39 7.63 -22.71
C ALA A 89 22.40 8.81 -22.66
N SER A 90 21.94 10.04 -22.45
CA SER A 90 22.82 11.20 -22.27
C SER A 90 23.64 11.16 -20.97
N GLY A 91 24.86 11.72 -20.99
CA GLY A 91 25.73 11.85 -19.83
C GLY A 91 26.35 10.53 -19.35
N SER A 92 26.67 10.45 -18.05
CA SER A 92 27.25 9.25 -17.43
C SER A 92 26.26 8.08 -17.40
N GLY A 93 24.99 8.34 -17.12
CA GLY A 93 23.97 7.32 -16.91
C GLY A 93 23.73 6.95 -15.44
N ILE A 94 24.71 7.18 -14.57
CA ILE A 94 24.57 6.98 -13.11
C ILE A 94 23.46 7.84 -12.50
N PRO A 95 23.34 9.15 -12.82
CA PRO A 95 22.19 9.95 -12.39
C PRO A 95 20.84 9.29 -12.73
N GLN A 96 20.70 8.78 -13.96
CA GLN A 96 19.48 8.14 -14.42
C GLN A 96 19.19 6.83 -13.67
N VAL A 97 20.22 6.01 -13.41
CA VAL A 97 20.08 4.80 -12.59
C VAL A 97 19.68 5.15 -11.16
N LYS A 98 20.33 6.14 -10.55
CA LYS A 98 20.02 6.62 -9.20
C LYS A 98 18.57 7.12 -9.11
N ALA A 99 18.11 7.88 -10.10
CA ALA A 99 16.74 8.34 -10.16
C ALA A 99 15.72 7.20 -10.37
N ALA A 100 16.03 6.21 -11.22
CA ALA A 100 15.18 5.03 -11.37
C ALA A 100 15.08 4.21 -10.07
N LEU A 101 16.18 4.06 -9.34
CA LEU A 101 16.22 3.40 -8.02
C LEU A 101 15.51 4.21 -6.93
N GLY A 102 15.40 5.53 -7.11
CA GLY A 102 14.59 6.45 -6.30
C GLY A 102 13.13 6.60 -6.78
N TYR A 103 12.58 5.61 -7.48
CA TYR A 103 11.20 5.57 -7.97
C TYR A 103 10.80 6.65 -9.00
N VAL A 104 11.76 7.36 -9.59
CA VAL A 104 11.48 8.27 -10.71
C VAL A 104 11.29 7.42 -11.97
N PRO A 105 10.21 7.62 -12.76
CA PRO A 105 9.89 6.79 -13.92
C PRO A 105 10.82 7.06 -15.10
N ILE A 106 12.06 6.55 -15.02
CA ILE A 106 13.08 6.61 -16.07
C ILE A 106 13.17 5.26 -16.75
N ALA A 107 13.16 5.26 -18.08
CA ALA A 107 13.29 4.03 -18.86
C ALA A 107 14.70 3.44 -18.71
N LEU A 108 14.77 2.19 -18.26
CA LEU A 108 15.98 1.35 -18.21
C LEU A 108 15.68 0.03 -18.93
N ASN A 109 15.78 0.04 -20.26
CA ASN A 109 15.46 -1.11 -21.12
C ASN A 109 16.56 -1.36 -22.16
N LEU A 110 16.41 -2.43 -22.95
CA LEU A 110 17.44 -2.83 -23.92
C LEU A 110 17.72 -1.76 -24.98
N ARG A 111 16.71 -0.97 -25.37
CA ARG A 111 16.87 0.16 -26.29
C ARG A 111 17.86 1.19 -25.73
N VAL A 112 17.72 1.57 -24.45
CA VAL A 112 18.66 2.48 -23.78
C VAL A 112 20.06 1.87 -23.73
N ALA A 113 20.19 0.58 -23.41
CA ALA A 113 21.49 -0.11 -23.38
C ALA A 113 22.20 -0.07 -24.74
N ILE A 114 21.50 -0.40 -25.84
CA ILE A 114 22.07 -0.40 -27.19
C ILE A 114 22.48 1.00 -27.62
N VAL A 115 21.61 1.99 -27.43
CA VAL A 115 21.94 3.39 -27.77
C VAL A 115 23.13 3.87 -26.96
N LYS A 116 23.19 3.54 -25.67
CA LYS A 116 24.30 3.91 -24.78
C LYS A 116 25.63 3.28 -25.22
N ILE A 117 25.62 2.01 -25.63
CA ILE A 117 26.81 1.34 -26.17
C ILE A 117 27.32 2.10 -27.41
N MET A 118 26.45 2.29 -28.40
CA MET A 118 26.83 2.89 -29.67
C MET A 118 27.27 4.36 -29.52
N SER A 119 26.51 5.16 -28.76
CA SER A 119 26.83 6.58 -28.52
C SER A 119 28.14 6.74 -27.75
N THR A 120 28.42 5.87 -26.77
CA THR A 120 29.66 5.90 -25.98
C THR A 120 30.86 5.47 -26.81
N ILE A 121 30.73 4.43 -27.66
CA ILE A 121 31.78 4.00 -28.60
C ILE A 121 32.18 5.16 -29.52
N LEU A 122 31.19 5.85 -30.11
CA LEU A 122 31.44 6.99 -31.00
C LEU A 122 32.04 8.19 -30.25
N ALA A 123 31.52 8.55 -29.07
CA ALA A 123 32.01 9.71 -28.32
C ALA A 123 33.44 9.49 -27.79
N LEU A 124 33.71 8.37 -27.11
CA LEU A 124 35.03 8.11 -26.53
C LEU A 124 36.05 7.70 -27.61
N GLY A 125 35.61 6.92 -28.61
CA GLY A 125 36.44 6.53 -29.75
C GLY A 125 36.89 7.73 -30.59
N SER A 126 36.05 8.78 -30.71
CA SER A 126 36.42 10.02 -31.43
C SER A 126 37.31 10.98 -30.62
N GLY A 127 37.49 10.75 -29.31
CA GLY A 127 38.50 11.45 -28.50
C GLY A 127 37.96 12.40 -27.44
N LEU A 128 36.66 12.37 -27.12
CA LEU A 128 36.15 13.12 -25.98
C LEU A 128 36.76 12.59 -24.67
N ALA A 129 37.22 13.51 -23.82
CA ALA A 129 37.96 13.24 -22.60
C ALA A 129 37.07 12.74 -21.43
N LEU A 130 36.32 11.65 -21.66
CA LEU A 130 35.47 10.99 -20.68
C LEU A 130 35.84 9.50 -20.56
N GLY A 131 35.21 8.79 -19.62
CA GLY A 131 35.45 7.37 -19.35
C GLY A 131 34.26 6.47 -19.70
N ARG A 132 34.51 5.19 -19.98
CA ARG A 132 33.45 4.21 -20.28
C ARG A 132 32.68 3.71 -19.05
N GLN A 133 33.22 3.93 -17.85
CA GLN A 133 32.79 3.24 -16.63
C GLN A 133 31.41 3.68 -16.12
N GLY A 134 31.05 4.97 -16.26
CA GLY A 134 29.69 5.42 -15.98
C GLY A 134 28.66 4.75 -16.91
N PRO A 135 28.88 4.79 -18.24
CA PRO A 135 28.04 4.09 -19.20
C PRO A 135 27.87 2.59 -18.93
N THR A 136 28.91 1.85 -18.51
CA THR A 136 28.77 0.42 -18.20
C THR A 136 27.80 0.17 -17.04
N VAL A 137 27.77 1.05 -16.02
CA VAL A 137 26.76 0.99 -14.94
C VAL A 137 25.34 1.11 -15.50
N GLN A 138 25.08 2.11 -16.36
CA GLN A 138 23.75 2.29 -16.94
C GLN A 138 23.37 1.15 -17.89
N ILE A 139 24.31 0.63 -18.66
CA ILE A 139 24.09 -0.51 -19.55
C ILE A 139 23.71 -1.75 -18.73
N GLY A 140 24.45 -2.06 -17.66
CA GLY A 140 24.13 -3.17 -16.77
C GLY A 140 22.77 -3.01 -16.09
N ALA A 141 22.45 -1.82 -15.61
CA ALA A 141 21.15 -1.48 -15.04
C ALA A 141 20.00 -1.62 -16.05
N ALA A 142 20.20 -1.20 -17.30
CA ALA A 142 19.21 -1.29 -18.38
C ALA A 142 19.00 -2.73 -18.88
N ILE A 143 20.06 -3.56 -18.90
CA ILE A 143 19.96 -5.00 -19.14
C ILE A 143 19.15 -5.66 -18.03
N ALA A 144 19.45 -5.37 -16.77
CA ALA A 144 18.68 -5.88 -15.64
C ALA A 144 17.22 -5.42 -15.65
N GLY A 145 16.97 -4.15 -15.99
CA GLY A 145 15.63 -3.60 -16.18
C GLY A 145 14.85 -4.34 -17.28
N GLN A 146 15.52 -4.75 -18.36
CA GLN A 146 14.89 -5.56 -19.41
C GLN A 146 14.62 -7.00 -18.96
N VAL A 147 15.61 -7.65 -18.33
CA VAL A 147 15.48 -9.05 -17.85
C VAL A 147 14.35 -9.16 -16.82
N SER A 148 14.29 -8.22 -15.89
CA SER A 148 13.22 -8.14 -14.87
C SER A 148 11.83 -7.82 -15.44
N GLN A 149 11.71 -7.31 -16.66
CA GLN A 149 10.40 -7.14 -17.32
C GLN A 149 9.89 -8.44 -17.95
N TRP A 150 10.77 -9.39 -18.28
CA TRP A 150 10.38 -10.67 -18.87
C TRP A 150 9.75 -11.62 -17.84
N ILE A 151 10.02 -11.39 -16.56
CA ILE A 151 9.48 -12.17 -15.45
C ILE A 151 8.62 -11.22 -14.60
N PRO A 152 7.29 -11.42 -14.49
CA PRO A 152 6.42 -10.54 -13.70
C PRO A 152 6.78 -10.63 -12.22
N THR A 153 7.40 -9.57 -11.70
CA THR A 153 7.87 -9.45 -10.30
C THR A 153 7.50 -8.11 -9.68
N SER A 154 7.74 -7.96 -8.38
CA SER A 154 7.46 -6.71 -7.67
C SER A 154 8.41 -5.56 -8.07
N PRO A 155 8.02 -4.28 -7.90
CA PRO A 155 8.92 -3.15 -8.15
C PRO A 155 10.16 -3.19 -7.28
N GLU A 156 10.00 -3.64 -6.03
CA GLU A 156 11.13 -3.77 -5.11
C GLU A 156 12.10 -4.84 -5.60
N TYR A 157 11.59 -5.98 -6.09
CA TYR A 157 12.42 -6.99 -6.72
C TYR A 157 13.13 -6.46 -7.98
N GLN A 158 12.41 -5.74 -8.84
CA GLN A 158 12.98 -5.11 -10.03
C GLN A 158 14.07 -4.08 -9.68
N ARG A 159 13.83 -3.23 -8.69
CA ARG A 159 14.80 -2.25 -8.15
C ARG A 159 16.07 -2.95 -7.68
N GLN A 160 15.93 -4.07 -6.97
CA GLN A 160 17.05 -4.87 -6.47
C GLN A 160 17.86 -5.50 -7.61
N LEU A 161 17.20 -6.03 -8.65
CA LEU A 161 17.89 -6.55 -9.84
C LEU A 161 18.56 -5.45 -10.67
N ILE A 162 17.92 -4.28 -10.83
CA ILE A 162 18.51 -3.12 -11.51
C ILE A 162 19.79 -2.70 -10.79
N ALA A 163 19.79 -2.66 -9.45
CA ALA A 163 20.97 -2.39 -8.65
C ALA A 163 22.04 -3.48 -8.84
N ALA A 164 21.66 -4.76 -8.89
CA ALA A 164 22.60 -5.84 -9.19
C ALA A 164 23.22 -5.70 -10.60
N GLY A 165 22.44 -5.29 -11.59
CA GLY A 165 22.92 -4.97 -12.93
C GLY A 165 23.87 -3.77 -12.95
N ALA A 166 23.58 -2.74 -12.17
CA ALA A 166 24.46 -1.59 -11.98
C ALA A 166 25.81 -2.00 -11.36
N ALA A 167 25.80 -2.84 -10.32
CA ALA A 167 27.01 -3.42 -9.73
C ALA A 167 27.81 -4.22 -10.76
N ALA A 168 27.15 -5.11 -11.52
CA ALA A 168 27.77 -5.88 -12.58
C ALA A 168 28.40 -5.01 -13.67
N GLY A 169 27.72 -3.94 -14.07
CA GLY A 169 28.23 -2.97 -15.02
C GLY A 169 29.46 -2.23 -14.53
N LEU A 170 29.50 -1.82 -13.26
CA LEU A 170 30.68 -1.19 -12.67
C LEU A 170 31.86 -2.18 -12.57
N ALA A 171 31.58 -3.38 -12.07
CA ALA A 171 32.57 -4.43 -11.90
C ALA A 171 33.19 -4.88 -13.21
N ALA A 172 32.38 -5.10 -14.24
CA ALA A 172 32.88 -5.38 -15.59
C ALA A 172 33.63 -4.17 -16.18
N GLY A 173 33.22 -2.96 -15.81
CA GLY A 173 33.91 -1.74 -16.17
C GLY A 173 35.37 -1.72 -15.70
N PHE A 174 35.57 -1.91 -14.39
CA PHE A 174 36.87 -1.79 -13.72
C PHE A 174 37.64 -3.10 -13.55
N ASN A 175 37.03 -4.24 -13.88
CA ASN A 175 37.48 -5.56 -13.44
C ASN A 175 37.58 -5.64 -11.90
N ALA A 176 36.60 -5.03 -11.21
CA ALA A 176 36.60 -4.78 -9.76
C ALA A 176 35.25 -5.18 -9.13
N PRO A 177 35.02 -6.48 -8.83
CA PRO A 177 33.75 -6.96 -8.32
C PRO A 177 33.34 -6.41 -6.95
N ILE A 178 34.29 -6.27 -6.02
CA ILE A 178 33.97 -5.78 -4.66
C ILE A 178 33.57 -4.30 -4.74
N ALA A 179 34.31 -3.51 -5.52
CA ALA A 179 33.96 -2.13 -5.79
C ALA A 179 32.56 -1.97 -6.41
N GLY A 180 32.16 -2.87 -7.32
CA GLY A 180 30.83 -2.89 -7.92
C GLY A 180 29.70 -2.92 -6.89
N VAL A 181 29.85 -3.77 -5.88
CA VAL A 181 28.86 -3.92 -4.80
C VAL A 181 28.87 -2.71 -3.88
N LEU A 182 30.05 -2.26 -3.47
CA LEU A 182 30.18 -1.11 -2.57
C LEU A 182 29.64 0.18 -3.20
N PHE A 183 29.81 0.36 -4.50
CA PHE A 183 29.25 1.52 -5.20
C PHE A 183 27.72 1.55 -5.16
N VAL A 184 27.07 0.38 -5.24
CA VAL A 184 25.62 0.31 -5.09
C VAL A 184 25.23 0.78 -3.70
N ILE A 185 25.93 0.31 -2.67
CA ILE A 185 25.65 0.65 -1.26
C ILE A 185 25.93 2.13 -0.98
N GLU A 186 27.05 2.66 -1.46
CA GLU A 186 27.53 4.00 -1.10
C GLU A 186 26.89 5.10 -1.95
N GLU A 187 26.60 4.85 -3.25
CA GLU A 187 26.07 5.88 -4.16
C GLU A 187 24.63 5.66 -4.65
N LEU A 188 24.16 4.42 -4.79
CA LEU A 188 22.88 4.13 -5.48
C LEU A 188 21.71 3.81 -4.55
N LEU A 189 21.92 2.96 -3.55
CA LEU A 189 20.95 2.46 -2.58
C LEU A 189 21.64 2.52 -1.21
N HIS A 190 21.50 3.64 -0.48
CA HIS A 190 22.15 3.82 0.82
C HIS A 190 21.72 2.72 1.81
N ASP A 191 20.47 2.25 1.72
CA ASP A 191 19.96 1.10 2.46
C ASP A 191 19.75 -0.12 1.54
N VAL A 192 20.45 -1.23 1.86
CA VAL A 192 20.39 -2.47 1.09
C VAL A 192 19.85 -3.64 1.91
N SER A 193 18.82 -4.31 1.38
CA SER A 193 18.36 -5.59 1.93
C SER A 193 19.42 -6.68 1.73
N SER A 194 19.40 -7.74 2.56
CA SER A 194 20.30 -8.90 2.39
C SER A 194 20.13 -9.57 1.01
N PHE A 195 18.94 -9.46 0.41
CA PHE A 195 18.67 -9.98 -0.93
C PHE A 195 19.31 -9.12 -2.03
N THR A 196 19.23 -7.79 -1.91
CA THR A 196 19.90 -6.83 -2.81
C THR A 196 21.40 -7.08 -2.80
N LEU A 197 21.98 -7.22 -1.60
CA LEU A 197 23.40 -7.48 -1.44
C LEU A 197 23.82 -8.81 -2.10
N GLY A 198 23.08 -9.90 -1.84
CA GLY A 198 23.40 -11.21 -2.40
C GLY A 198 23.34 -11.26 -3.94
N THR A 199 22.31 -10.66 -4.53
CA THR A 199 22.17 -10.59 -6.01
C THR A 199 23.22 -9.68 -6.64
N ALA A 200 23.53 -8.53 -6.00
CA ALA A 200 24.59 -7.64 -6.46
C ALA A 200 25.96 -8.29 -6.41
N ILE A 201 26.32 -9.00 -5.33
CA ILE A 201 27.60 -9.73 -5.23
C ILE A 201 27.73 -10.73 -6.37
N LEU A 202 26.70 -11.54 -6.60
CA LEU A 202 26.74 -12.60 -7.61
C LEU A 202 26.85 -12.03 -9.04
N ALA A 203 26.01 -11.04 -9.37
CA ALA A 203 26.03 -10.40 -10.68
C ALA A 203 27.36 -9.65 -10.91
N SER A 204 27.87 -8.96 -9.89
CA SER A 204 29.16 -8.26 -9.89
C SER A 204 30.34 -9.19 -10.15
N PHE A 205 30.39 -10.31 -9.42
CA PHE A 205 31.42 -11.33 -9.60
C PHE A 205 31.41 -11.89 -11.03
N ILE A 206 30.25 -12.28 -11.54
CA ILE A 206 30.13 -12.87 -12.88
C ILE A 206 30.48 -11.84 -13.96
N GLY A 207 29.97 -10.61 -13.86
CA GLY A 207 30.29 -9.54 -14.81
C GLY A 207 31.78 -9.20 -14.85
N GLY A 208 32.42 -9.11 -13.67
CA GLY A 208 33.86 -8.91 -13.55
C GLY A 208 34.67 -10.05 -14.15
N VAL A 209 34.32 -11.31 -13.84
CA VAL A 209 35.01 -12.49 -14.38
C VAL A 209 34.87 -12.57 -15.89
N VAL A 210 33.67 -12.37 -16.44
CA VAL A 210 33.43 -12.37 -17.89
C VAL A 210 34.25 -11.27 -18.58
N SER A 211 34.31 -10.07 -17.98
CA SER A 211 35.13 -8.97 -18.49
C SER A 211 36.62 -9.30 -18.49
N ILE A 212 37.14 -9.93 -17.43
CA ILE A 212 38.55 -10.35 -17.34
C ILE A 212 38.87 -11.43 -18.38
N LEU A 213 38.00 -12.45 -18.51
CA LEU A 213 38.22 -13.59 -19.40
C LEU A 213 38.19 -13.18 -20.88
N LEU A 214 37.21 -12.36 -21.27
CA LEU A 214 37.00 -11.98 -22.67
C LEU A 214 37.72 -10.68 -23.06
N GLY A 215 37.87 -9.75 -22.12
CA GLY A 215 38.48 -8.45 -22.33
C GLY A 215 39.96 -8.39 -22.02
N GLY A 216 40.55 -9.46 -21.48
CA GLY A 216 41.95 -9.54 -21.04
C GLY A 216 42.22 -8.90 -19.67
N GLN A 217 43.40 -9.17 -19.12
CA GLN A 217 43.82 -8.63 -17.83
C GLN A 217 43.92 -7.09 -17.87
N GLY A 218 43.56 -6.43 -16.76
CA GLY A 218 43.66 -4.97 -16.60
C GLY A 218 45.11 -4.50 -16.41
N LEU A 219 45.30 -3.33 -15.78
CA LEU A 219 46.58 -2.65 -15.52
C LEU A 219 47.60 -3.44 -14.65
N SER A 220 47.41 -4.75 -14.45
CA SER A 220 48.06 -5.56 -13.43
C SER A 220 49.43 -6.14 -13.80
N SER A 221 49.93 -5.94 -15.02
CA SER A 221 51.12 -6.68 -15.48
C SER A 221 52.46 -6.08 -15.04
N ASN A 222 52.55 -4.78 -14.68
CA ASN A 222 53.83 -4.10 -14.40
C ASN A 222 53.68 -2.84 -13.50
N LEU A 223 52.89 -2.88 -12.42
CA LEU A 223 52.86 -1.76 -11.46
C LEU A 223 54.07 -1.85 -10.51
N PRO A 224 54.78 -0.74 -10.23
CA PRO A 224 55.93 -0.73 -9.34
C PRO A 224 55.52 -1.10 -7.90
N GLN A 225 56.45 -1.70 -7.14
CA GLN A 225 56.22 -2.07 -5.75
C GLN A 225 55.81 -0.85 -4.91
N ILE A 226 54.70 -0.99 -4.20
CA ILE A 226 54.14 0.05 -3.34
C ILE A 226 54.78 -0.08 -1.96
N GLN A 227 55.35 1.03 -1.49
CA GLN A 227 55.96 1.14 -0.17
C GLN A 227 55.28 2.27 0.59
N PHE A 228 54.89 1.99 1.83
CA PHE A 228 54.31 2.96 2.73
C PHE A 228 55.10 3.02 4.04
N SER A 229 55.49 4.23 4.42
CA SER A 229 56.07 4.53 5.74
C SER A 229 55.15 5.44 6.56
N ILE A 230 55.16 5.27 7.88
CA ILE A 230 54.40 6.10 8.83
C ILE A 230 54.83 7.57 8.74
N THR A 231 56.08 7.85 8.40
CA THR A 231 56.61 9.22 8.23
C THR A 231 55.97 9.98 7.09
N GLU A 232 55.29 9.30 6.16
CA GLU A 232 54.64 9.89 5.00
C GLU A 232 53.20 10.35 5.27
N ILE A 233 52.63 10.00 6.45
CA ILE A 233 51.24 10.37 6.81
C ILE A 233 50.95 11.88 6.64
N PRO A 234 51.82 12.82 7.07
CA PRO A 234 51.56 14.24 6.85
C PRO A 234 51.43 14.63 5.38
N ALA A 235 52.24 14.03 4.49
CA ALA A 235 52.16 14.27 3.05
C ALA A 235 50.85 13.75 2.46
N PHE A 236 50.36 12.59 2.93
CA PHE A 236 49.05 12.06 2.55
C PHE A 236 47.88 12.92 3.08
N LEU A 237 47.99 13.51 4.28
CA LEU A 237 46.99 14.46 4.77
C LEU A 237 46.94 15.72 3.90
N ILE A 238 48.10 16.27 3.53
CA ILE A 238 48.20 17.42 2.60
C ILE A 238 47.62 17.06 1.23
N LEU A 239 47.95 15.89 0.70
CA LEU A 239 47.38 15.38 -0.55
C LEU A 239 45.86 15.32 -0.45
N GLY A 240 45.30 14.76 0.64
CA GLY A 240 43.86 14.71 0.87
C GLY A 240 43.21 16.10 0.87
N LEU A 241 43.81 17.09 1.53
CA LEU A 241 43.31 18.47 1.54
C LEU A 241 43.33 19.11 0.16
N LEU A 242 44.43 18.97 -0.58
CA LEU A 242 44.56 19.49 -1.95
C LEU A 242 43.55 18.82 -2.89
N VAL A 243 43.46 17.50 -2.84
CA VAL A 243 42.49 16.73 -3.60
C VAL A 243 41.07 17.18 -3.27
N GLY A 244 40.73 17.37 -2.00
CA GLY A 244 39.40 17.82 -1.59
C GLY A 244 39.06 19.21 -2.12
N PHE A 245 40.01 20.14 -2.08
CA PHE A 245 39.84 21.47 -2.66
C PHE A 245 39.61 21.42 -4.18
N PHE A 246 40.47 20.72 -4.92
CA PHE A 246 40.35 20.63 -6.37
C PHE A 246 39.14 19.79 -6.83
N ALA A 247 38.72 18.79 -6.05
CA ALA A 247 37.49 18.03 -6.29
C ALA A 247 36.25 18.92 -6.11
N ALA A 248 36.23 19.78 -5.08
CA ALA A 248 35.15 20.76 -4.90
C ALA A 248 35.11 21.76 -6.06
N LEU A 249 36.28 22.27 -6.48
CA LEU A 249 36.39 23.14 -7.66
C LEU A 249 35.90 22.43 -8.93
N PHE A 250 36.24 21.16 -9.11
CA PHE A 250 35.78 20.34 -10.23
C PHE A 250 34.26 20.19 -10.23
N ASN A 251 33.66 19.81 -9.10
CA ASN A 251 32.21 19.68 -8.96
C ASN A 251 31.48 20.99 -9.30
N HIS A 252 31.95 22.10 -8.73
CA HIS A 252 31.37 23.41 -9.00
C HIS A 252 31.50 23.79 -10.47
N SER A 253 32.67 23.57 -11.06
CA SER A 253 32.95 23.87 -12.47
C SER A 253 32.08 23.04 -13.41
N VAL A 254 31.91 21.73 -13.18
CA VAL A 254 31.04 20.87 -13.98
C VAL A 254 29.60 21.41 -13.99
N LEU A 255 29.07 21.79 -12.82
CA LEU A 255 27.71 22.31 -12.70
C LEU A 255 27.56 23.68 -13.39
N LEU A 256 28.51 24.60 -13.18
CA LEU A 256 28.52 25.92 -13.82
C LEU A 256 28.60 25.81 -15.35
N PHE A 257 29.56 25.04 -15.88
CA PHE A 257 29.73 24.86 -17.32
C PHE A 257 28.52 24.17 -17.95
N THR A 258 27.89 23.21 -17.25
CA THR A 258 26.65 22.60 -17.74
C THR A 258 25.51 23.61 -17.83
N LYS A 259 25.33 24.47 -16.80
CA LYS A 259 24.34 25.57 -16.83
C LYS A 259 24.64 26.57 -17.94
N TRP A 260 25.90 26.97 -18.08
CA TRP A 260 26.37 27.93 -19.07
C TRP A 260 26.13 27.40 -20.49
N ASN A 261 26.54 26.14 -20.75
CA ASN A 261 26.37 25.50 -22.05
C ASN A 261 24.89 25.41 -22.44
N ARG A 262 24.01 25.01 -21.53
CA ARG A 262 22.56 24.95 -21.78
C ARG A 262 21.92 26.32 -22.07
N ARG A 263 22.45 27.40 -21.49
CA ARG A 263 21.91 28.76 -21.69
C ARG A 263 22.35 29.39 -23.02
N ILE A 264 23.62 29.20 -23.39
CA ILE A 264 24.22 29.88 -24.55
C ILE A 264 24.06 29.07 -25.82
N LEU A 265 24.35 27.77 -25.78
CA LEU A 265 24.23 26.89 -26.95
C LEU A 265 22.82 26.31 -26.99
N GLN A 266 21.87 27.11 -27.49
CA GLN A 266 20.47 26.71 -27.77
C GLN A 266 20.36 25.85 -29.05
N VAL A 267 21.31 24.95 -29.26
CA VAL A 267 21.34 24.01 -30.39
C VAL A 267 21.06 22.59 -29.89
N GLY A 268 20.64 21.70 -30.79
CA GLY A 268 20.37 20.29 -30.48
C GLY A 268 21.56 19.58 -29.81
N ILE A 269 21.27 18.49 -29.09
CA ILE A 269 22.27 17.71 -28.35
C ILE A 269 23.37 17.20 -29.30
N ALA A 270 22.99 16.80 -30.52
CA ALA A 270 23.94 16.41 -31.58
C ALA A 270 25.03 17.46 -31.82
N TRP A 271 24.64 18.73 -32.00
CA TRP A 271 25.59 19.81 -32.28
C TRP A 271 26.40 20.21 -31.06
N ARG A 272 25.81 20.22 -29.86
CA ARG A 272 26.56 20.49 -28.61
C ARG A 272 27.71 19.50 -28.43
N ILE A 273 27.45 18.22 -28.69
CA ILE A 273 28.47 17.15 -28.58
C ILE A 273 29.48 17.25 -29.72
N ALA A 274 29.05 17.56 -30.94
CA ALA A 274 29.95 17.78 -32.08
C ALA A 274 30.96 18.90 -31.83
N ILE A 275 30.50 20.04 -31.31
CA ILE A 275 31.37 21.18 -30.98
C ILE A 275 32.36 20.80 -29.88
N ALA A 276 31.89 20.11 -28.83
CA ALA A 276 32.77 19.63 -27.76
C ALA A 276 33.82 18.63 -28.26
N GLY A 277 33.44 17.75 -29.19
CA GLY A 277 34.36 16.83 -29.86
C GLY A 277 35.39 17.56 -30.71
N CYS A 278 34.97 18.55 -31.50
CA CYS A 278 35.86 19.39 -32.31
C CYS A 278 36.89 20.15 -31.44
N LEU A 279 36.42 20.79 -30.36
CA LEU A 279 37.28 21.52 -29.42
C LEU A 279 38.26 20.57 -28.72
N SER A 280 37.79 19.39 -28.31
CA SER A 280 38.65 18.37 -27.70
C SER A 280 39.70 17.87 -28.69
N GLY A 281 39.32 17.59 -29.94
CA GLY A 281 40.24 17.17 -31.00
C GLY A 281 41.29 18.23 -31.31
N LEU A 282 40.90 19.51 -31.36
CA LEU A 282 41.83 20.62 -31.60
C LEU A 282 42.83 20.78 -30.46
N ALA A 283 42.35 20.76 -29.22
CA ALA A 283 43.22 20.84 -28.06
C ALA A 283 44.20 19.66 -27.99
N ILE A 284 43.73 18.42 -28.21
CA ILE A 284 44.58 17.22 -28.23
C ILE A 284 45.61 17.27 -29.38
N ALA A 285 45.26 17.87 -30.52
CA ALA A 285 46.19 18.01 -31.64
C ALA A 285 47.39 18.92 -31.35
N LEU A 286 47.20 19.91 -30.47
CA LEU A 286 48.25 20.84 -30.03
C LEU A 286 49.15 20.24 -28.92
N LEU A 287 48.80 19.06 -28.41
CA LEU A 287 49.47 18.43 -27.28
C LEU A 287 50.40 17.30 -27.70
N PRO A 288 51.36 16.94 -26.82
CA PRO A 288 52.22 15.79 -27.01
C PRO A 288 51.44 14.49 -27.31
N SER A 289 52.07 13.56 -28.03
CA SER A 289 51.41 12.33 -28.51
C SER A 289 50.80 11.48 -27.41
N GLU A 290 51.31 11.58 -26.17
CA GLU A 290 50.84 10.84 -25.00
C GLU A 290 49.40 11.21 -24.63
N PHE A 291 48.95 12.41 -24.98
CA PHE A 291 47.59 12.90 -24.73
C PHE A 291 46.56 12.35 -25.72
N ARG A 292 47.02 11.76 -26.83
CA ARG A 292 46.15 11.19 -27.87
C ARG A 292 45.51 9.88 -27.43
N ASP A 293 46.02 9.22 -26.39
CA ASP A 293 45.39 8.05 -25.78
C ASP A 293 45.13 8.25 -24.28
N SER A 294 43.85 8.21 -23.89
CA SER A 294 43.45 8.37 -22.49
C SER A 294 43.81 7.17 -21.61
N SER A 295 43.84 5.96 -22.18
CA SER A 295 44.23 4.75 -21.44
C SER A 295 45.72 4.72 -21.18
N GLY A 296 46.53 5.03 -22.19
CA GLY A 296 47.97 5.26 -22.06
C GLY A 296 48.30 6.35 -21.02
N LEU A 297 47.64 7.50 -21.07
CA LEU A 297 47.87 8.61 -20.14
C LEU A 297 47.60 8.22 -18.67
N GLN A 298 46.52 7.48 -18.41
CA GLN A 298 46.22 7.01 -17.05
C GLN A 298 47.31 6.08 -16.52
N LEU A 299 47.76 5.13 -17.33
CA LEU A 299 48.83 4.20 -16.95
C LEU A 299 50.17 4.93 -16.76
N PHE A 300 50.49 5.85 -17.66
CA PHE A 300 51.69 6.67 -17.63
C PHE A 300 51.82 7.45 -16.31
N LEU A 301 50.75 8.08 -15.85
CA LEU A 301 50.73 8.77 -14.55
C LEU A 301 50.76 7.80 -13.36
N ALA A 302 50.03 6.67 -13.44
CA ALA A 302 50.00 5.67 -12.37
C ALA A 302 51.38 5.03 -12.12
N MET A 303 52.23 4.96 -13.15
CA MET A 303 53.62 4.50 -13.01
C MET A 303 54.53 5.49 -12.26
N GLY A 304 54.06 6.71 -11.98
CA GLY A 304 54.83 7.73 -11.24
C GLY A 304 55.80 8.49 -12.13
N GLN A 305 55.31 9.55 -12.79
CA GLN A 305 56.14 10.41 -13.63
C GLN A 305 56.94 11.40 -12.78
N PRO A 306 58.26 11.54 -12.99
CA PRO A 306 59.09 12.46 -12.20
C PRO A 306 59.01 13.92 -12.68
N ASP A 307 58.52 14.17 -13.90
CA ASP A 307 58.46 15.53 -14.48
C ASP A 307 57.20 16.28 -14.05
N TRP A 308 57.35 17.24 -13.15
CA TRP A 308 56.26 18.04 -12.61
C TRP A 308 55.58 18.93 -13.67
N GLN A 309 56.29 19.37 -14.72
CA GLN A 309 55.72 20.28 -15.74
C GLN A 309 54.72 19.52 -16.62
N ASN A 310 55.10 18.32 -17.05
CA ASN A 310 54.23 17.43 -17.81
C ASN A 310 53.02 16.98 -16.98
N VAL A 311 53.21 16.70 -15.68
CA VAL A 311 52.10 16.32 -14.80
C VAL A 311 51.15 17.51 -14.55
N ALA A 312 51.67 18.71 -14.28
CA ALA A 312 50.85 19.89 -14.01
C ALA A 312 50.06 20.34 -15.26
N SER A 313 50.70 20.34 -16.43
CA SER A 313 50.00 20.60 -17.70
C SER A 313 48.93 19.54 -17.96
N THR A 314 49.24 18.25 -17.70
CA THR A 314 48.27 17.17 -17.81
C THR A 314 47.03 17.40 -16.95
N PHE A 315 47.23 17.81 -15.69
CA PHE A 315 46.13 18.14 -14.79
C PHE A 315 45.26 19.26 -15.37
N ALA A 316 45.87 20.41 -15.72
CA ALA A 316 45.14 21.59 -16.18
C ALA A 316 44.35 21.32 -17.48
N ILE A 317 45.00 20.70 -18.46
CA ILE A 317 44.39 20.35 -19.74
C ILE A 317 43.27 19.34 -19.55
N ARG A 318 43.53 18.25 -18.81
CA ARG A 318 42.53 17.20 -18.62
C ARG A 318 41.32 17.74 -17.86
N PHE A 319 41.54 18.64 -16.90
CA PHE A 319 40.47 19.32 -16.18
C PHE A 319 39.59 20.10 -17.16
N ALA A 320 40.18 20.96 -18.00
CA ALA A 320 39.46 21.76 -18.99
C ALA A 320 38.70 20.90 -20.03
N LEU A 321 39.36 19.89 -20.61
CA LEU A 321 38.75 19.02 -21.61
C LEU A 321 37.57 18.21 -21.05
N THR A 322 37.69 17.77 -19.80
CA THR A 322 36.61 17.05 -19.12
C THR A 322 35.40 17.95 -18.90
N LEU A 323 35.60 19.24 -18.57
CA LEU A 323 34.51 20.21 -18.45
C LEU A 323 33.79 20.43 -19.79
N VAL A 324 34.54 20.59 -20.88
CA VAL A 324 33.98 20.74 -22.24
C VAL A 324 33.15 19.51 -22.61
N ALA A 325 33.70 18.31 -22.44
CA ALA A 325 33.00 17.07 -22.79
C ALA A 325 31.78 16.79 -21.90
N CYS A 326 31.90 16.97 -20.57
CA CYS A 326 30.81 16.71 -19.63
C CYS A 326 29.66 17.71 -19.78
N SER A 327 29.97 19.00 -19.96
CA SER A 327 28.95 20.04 -20.13
C SER A 327 28.14 19.91 -21.41
N ALA A 328 28.69 19.23 -22.43
CA ALA A 328 27.97 18.86 -23.65
C ALA A 328 26.97 17.72 -23.44
N GLU A 329 26.93 17.10 -22.25
CA GLU A 329 26.02 16.01 -21.89
C GLU A 329 26.16 14.77 -22.80
N THR A 330 27.35 14.61 -23.37
CA THR A 330 27.70 13.45 -24.20
C THR A 330 27.71 12.15 -23.40
N SER A 331 27.61 11.02 -24.10
CA SER A 331 27.65 9.72 -23.45
C SER A 331 29.07 9.40 -22.97
N GLY A 332 29.28 9.49 -21.67
CA GLY A 332 30.57 9.26 -21.04
C GLY A 332 30.53 9.52 -19.54
N GLY A 333 31.32 8.76 -18.79
CA GLY A 333 31.44 8.80 -17.34
C GLY A 333 32.63 9.63 -16.86
N LEU A 334 32.54 10.11 -15.62
CA LEU A 334 33.55 10.99 -15.02
C LEU A 334 34.64 10.24 -14.25
N PHE A 335 34.50 8.92 -14.06
CA PHE A 335 35.45 8.11 -13.30
C PHE A 335 36.90 8.24 -13.79
N ILE A 336 37.18 7.92 -15.06
CA ILE A 336 38.56 7.92 -15.59
C ILE A 336 39.17 9.33 -15.56
N PRO A 337 38.46 10.39 -15.99
CA PRO A 337 38.95 11.75 -15.78
C PRO A 337 39.29 12.08 -14.33
N SER A 338 38.43 11.75 -13.38
CA SER A 338 38.69 11.96 -11.95
C SER A 338 39.91 11.18 -11.46
N LEU A 339 40.08 9.93 -11.90
CA LEU A 339 41.26 9.12 -11.59
C LEU A 339 42.54 9.77 -12.17
N ILE A 340 42.53 10.21 -13.44
CA ILE A 340 43.68 10.87 -14.07
C ILE A 340 44.05 12.17 -13.33
N LEU A 341 43.05 13.00 -12.98
CA LEU A 341 43.27 14.24 -12.23
C LEU A 341 43.84 13.96 -10.83
N GLY A 342 43.33 12.92 -10.17
CA GLY A 342 43.86 12.43 -8.90
C GLY A 342 45.29 11.90 -9.01
N ALA A 343 45.59 11.13 -10.05
CA ALA A 343 46.93 10.62 -10.33
C ALA A 343 47.93 11.76 -10.53
N ALA A 344 47.52 12.81 -11.24
CA ALA A 344 48.37 13.97 -11.48
C ALA A 344 48.63 14.77 -10.20
N LEU A 345 47.60 15.08 -9.40
CA LEU A 345 47.79 15.75 -8.11
C LEU A 345 48.63 14.91 -7.13
N GLY A 346 48.35 13.60 -7.07
CA GLY A 346 49.14 12.64 -6.31
C GLY A 346 50.61 12.66 -6.75
N SER A 347 50.87 12.58 -8.05
CA SER A 347 52.23 12.64 -8.59
C SER A 347 52.93 13.95 -8.23
N LEU A 348 52.25 15.11 -8.29
CA LEU A 348 52.84 16.40 -7.90
C LEU A 348 53.25 16.44 -6.42
N VAL A 349 52.39 15.94 -5.52
CA VAL A 349 52.72 15.84 -4.10
C VAL A 349 53.85 14.83 -3.86
N GLY A 350 53.83 13.70 -4.58
CA GLY A 350 54.89 12.69 -4.53
C GLY A 350 56.25 13.23 -4.99
N ILE A 351 56.28 14.01 -6.08
CA ILE A 351 57.50 14.68 -6.57
C ILE A 351 58.00 15.66 -5.51
N ALA A 352 57.11 16.47 -4.93
CA ALA A 352 57.47 17.41 -3.87
C ALA A 352 58.04 16.67 -2.66
N GLN A 353 57.39 15.60 -2.20
CA GLN A 353 57.84 14.79 -1.06
C GLN A 353 59.23 14.17 -1.33
N LEU A 354 59.41 13.57 -2.50
CA LEU A 354 60.68 12.97 -2.90
C LEU A 354 61.80 14.02 -2.99
N SER A 355 61.50 15.20 -3.53
CA SER A 355 62.48 16.30 -3.66
C SER A 355 62.87 16.94 -2.33
N LEU A 356 61.93 17.05 -1.38
CA LEU A 356 62.15 17.74 -0.10
C LEU A 356 62.73 16.82 0.98
N PHE A 357 62.28 15.56 1.01
CA PHE A 357 62.59 14.63 2.10
C PHE A 357 63.31 13.36 1.65
N GLY A 358 63.44 13.10 0.34
CA GLY A 358 64.06 11.88 -0.18
C GLY A 358 63.31 10.59 0.17
N LEU A 359 62.02 10.70 0.50
CA LEU A 359 61.18 9.60 0.96
C LEU A 359 59.96 9.43 0.06
N GLY A 360 59.44 8.20 0.03
CA GLY A 360 58.19 7.86 -0.66
C GLY A 360 58.35 7.46 -2.12
N THR A 361 57.38 6.71 -2.61
CA THR A 361 57.34 6.20 -3.99
C THR A 361 56.27 6.97 -4.79
N LEU A 362 56.66 7.55 -5.93
CA LEU A 362 55.78 8.39 -6.77
C LEU A 362 54.45 7.70 -7.12
N SER A 363 54.52 6.42 -7.45
CA SER A 363 53.36 5.57 -7.75
C SER A 363 52.37 5.49 -6.59
N THR A 364 52.86 5.40 -5.34
CA THR A 364 51.99 5.33 -4.16
C THR A 364 51.18 6.62 -3.99
N TYR A 365 51.79 7.78 -4.20
CA TYR A 365 51.07 9.06 -4.16
C TYR A 365 50.11 9.22 -5.34
N ALA A 366 50.52 8.84 -6.55
CA ALA A 366 49.69 8.89 -7.74
C ALA A 366 48.42 8.03 -7.56
N LEU A 367 48.59 6.76 -7.18
CA LEU A 367 47.49 5.84 -6.93
C LEU A 367 46.62 6.28 -5.74
N SER A 368 47.21 6.82 -4.67
CA SER A 368 46.45 7.39 -3.54
C SER A 368 45.59 8.58 -3.99
N GLY A 369 46.16 9.48 -4.79
CA GLY A 369 45.47 10.61 -5.38
C GLY A 369 44.33 10.19 -6.33
N MET A 370 44.53 9.14 -7.13
CA MET A 370 43.49 8.57 -8.00
C MET A 370 42.22 8.25 -7.21
N GLY A 371 42.34 7.41 -6.17
CA GLY A 371 41.23 7.01 -5.34
C GLY A 371 40.61 8.21 -4.62
N ALA A 372 41.44 9.05 -4.00
CA ALA A 372 40.96 10.18 -3.23
C ALA A 372 40.16 11.19 -4.07
N PHE A 373 40.61 11.52 -5.29
CA PHE A 373 39.94 12.51 -6.14
C PHE A 373 38.61 11.98 -6.65
N PHE A 374 38.56 10.72 -7.10
CA PHE A 374 37.32 10.09 -7.50
C PHE A 374 36.34 9.97 -6.32
N GLY A 375 36.81 9.48 -5.16
CA GLY A 375 36.00 9.34 -3.94
C GLY A 375 35.44 10.67 -3.46
N ALA A 376 36.21 11.76 -3.57
CA ALA A 376 35.77 13.11 -3.23
C ALA A 376 34.72 13.68 -4.21
N VAL A 377 34.92 13.52 -5.52
CA VAL A 377 33.99 14.00 -6.57
C VAL A 377 32.65 13.26 -6.49
N ALA A 378 32.71 11.94 -6.40
CA ALA A 378 31.53 11.08 -6.38
C ALA A 378 30.95 10.84 -4.98
N LYS A 379 31.62 11.29 -3.91
CA LYS A 379 31.24 11.09 -2.50
C LYS A 379 31.15 9.61 -2.10
N VAL A 380 32.09 8.82 -2.62
CA VAL A 380 32.21 7.38 -2.39
C VAL A 380 33.62 6.99 -1.94
N PRO A 381 34.12 7.50 -0.80
CA PRO A 381 35.49 7.24 -0.36
C PRO A 381 35.80 5.75 -0.23
N ILE A 382 34.85 4.91 0.23
CA ILE A 382 35.09 3.47 0.45
C ILE A 382 35.22 2.76 -0.89
N THR A 383 34.25 2.95 -1.78
CA THR A 383 34.27 2.39 -3.13
C THR A 383 35.54 2.80 -3.87
N ALA A 384 35.92 4.08 -3.76
CA ALA A 384 37.06 4.62 -4.49
C ALA A 384 38.39 3.96 -4.13
N PHE A 385 38.69 3.76 -2.83
CA PHE A 385 39.91 3.05 -2.47
C PHE A 385 39.84 1.57 -2.83
N VAL A 386 38.66 0.92 -2.73
CA VAL A 386 38.51 -0.48 -3.12
C VAL A 386 38.71 -0.67 -4.62
N ILE A 387 38.26 0.27 -5.47
CA ILE A 387 38.56 0.25 -6.92
C ILE A 387 40.07 0.24 -7.14
N VAL A 388 40.80 1.17 -6.52
CA VAL A 388 42.25 1.26 -6.71
C VAL A 388 42.94 0.01 -6.16
N PHE A 389 42.54 -0.47 -4.99
CA PHE A 389 43.03 -1.72 -4.41
C PHE A 389 42.78 -2.94 -5.31
N GLU A 390 41.60 -3.12 -5.89
CA GLU A 390 41.31 -4.26 -6.76
C GLU A 390 42.11 -4.20 -8.08
N ILE A 391 42.41 -2.99 -8.57
CA ILE A 391 43.25 -2.79 -9.76
C ILE A 391 44.72 -3.08 -9.45
N THR A 392 45.25 -2.62 -8.31
CA THR A 392 46.66 -2.78 -7.93
C THR A 392 46.97 -4.15 -7.33
N LYS A 393 46.01 -4.75 -6.62
CA LYS A 393 46.12 -6.00 -5.85
C LYS A 393 47.23 -5.99 -4.79
N ASP A 394 47.55 -4.83 -4.26
CA ASP A 394 48.56 -4.64 -3.20
C ASP A 394 47.89 -4.13 -1.92
N PHE A 395 48.11 -4.81 -0.79
CA PHE A 395 47.55 -4.40 0.50
C PHE A 395 48.22 -3.15 1.08
N ASN A 396 49.47 -2.85 0.70
CA ASN A 396 50.21 -1.71 1.23
C ASN A 396 49.59 -0.35 0.86
N ILE A 397 48.78 -0.30 -0.21
CA ILE A 397 48.17 0.95 -0.64
C ILE A 397 46.88 1.32 0.12
N ILE A 398 46.27 0.37 0.82
CA ILE A 398 44.96 0.57 1.46
C ILE A 398 45.04 1.72 2.47
N LEU A 399 46.05 1.74 3.33
CA LEU A 399 46.15 2.73 4.40
C LEU A 399 46.39 4.17 3.86
N PRO A 400 47.36 4.41 2.95
CA PRO A 400 47.48 5.68 2.23
C PRO A 400 46.20 6.15 1.55
N LEU A 401 45.52 5.24 0.84
CA LEU A 401 44.28 5.54 0.15
C LEU A 401 43.15 5.91 1.12
N MET A 402 43.00 5.18 2.22
CA MET A 402 41.95 5.44 3.21
C MET A 402 42.13 6.83 3.82
N ILE A 403 43.34 7.17 4.28
CA ILE A 403 43.62 8.49 4.88
C ILE A 403 43.37 9.61 3.86
N THR A 404 43.95 9.50 2.66
CA THR A 404 43.79 10.52 1.61
C THR A 404 42.33 10.67 1.17
N SER A 405 41.61 9.57 0.95
CA SER A 405 40.23 9.58 0.46
C SER A 405 39.25 10.13 1.50
N VAL A 406 39.41 9.77 2.78
CA VAL A 406 38.55 10.28 3.85
C VAL A 406 38.78 11.78 4.06
N VAL A 407 40.03 12.23 4.10
CA VAL A 407 40.35 13.67 4.24
C VAL A 407 39.84 14.47 3.04
N ALA A 408 40.03 13.95 1.82
CA ALA A 408 39.51 14.58 0.62
C ALA A 408 37.98 14.65 0.61
N TYR A 409 37.29 13.59 1.04
CA TYR A 409 35.84 13.57 1.20
C TYR A 409 35.37 14.63 2.20
N LEU A 410 35.92 14.66 3.42
CA LEU A 410 35.55 15.61 4.46
C LEU A 410 35.78 17.07 4.02
N CYS A 411 36.91 17.32 3.35
CA CYS A 411 37.21 18.64 2.82
C CYS A 411 36.21 19.05 1.71
N THR A 412 35.93 18.14 0.77
CA THR A 412 34.98 18.41 -0.32
C THR A 412 33.55 18.60 0.19
N GLU A 413 33.13 17.85 1.22
CA GLU A 413 31.78 17.94 1.78
C GLU A 413 31.46 19.31 2.36
N LYS A 414 32.49 20.00 2.89
CA LYS A 414 32.34 21.36 3.38
C LYS A 414 32.04 22.39 2.27
N TYR A 415 32.62 22.22 1.08
CA TYR A 415 32.55 23.24 0.00
C TYR A 415 31.56 22.88 -1.12
N ALA A 416 31.35 21.58 -1.37
CA ALA A 416 30.45 21.05 -2.38
C ALA A 416 29.67 19.87 -1.76
N PRO A 417 28.55 20.15 -1.05
CA PRO A 417 27.78 19.12 -0.36
C PRO A 417 27.07 18.19 -1.35
N GLY A 418 26.99 16.91 -0.97
CA GLY A 418 26.38 15.85 -1.76
C GLY A 418 27.18 15.42 -3.01
N SER A 419 26.81 14.28 -3.60
CA SER A 419 27.51 13.75 -4.77
C SER A 419 27.28 14.59 -6.01
N LEU A 420 28.28 14.65 -6.90
CA LEU A 420 28.15 15.31 -8.20
C LEU A 420 26.96 14.74 -8.99
N TYR A 421 26.70 13.43 -8.87
CA TYR A 421 25.59 12.78 -9.56
C TYR A 421 24.22 13.24 -9.05
N THR A 422 24.05 13.41 -7.74
CA THR A 422 22.83 14.00 -7.16
C THR A 422 22.64 15.44 -7.63
N ASN A 423 23.71 16.25 -7.64
CA ASN A 423 23.64 17.64 -8.09
C ASN A 423 23.31 17.75 -9.60
N LEU A 424 23.81 16.83 -10.43
CA LEU A 424 23.45 16.75 -11.85
C LEU A 424 21.97 16.37 -12.06
N LEU A 425 21.36 15.59 -11.17
CA LEU A 425 19.91 15.34 -11.18
C LEU A 425 19.12 16.59 -10.81
N ALA A 426 19.55 17.32 -9.77
CA ALA A 426 18.91 18.55 -9.35
C ALA A 426 18.91 19.60 -10.49
N LEU A 427 19.97 19.67 -11.31
CA LEU A 427 19.99 20.50 -12.53
C LEU A 427 18.98 20.10 -13.60
N LYS A 428 18.46 18.88 -13.56
CA LYS A 428 17.37 18.39 -14.42
C LYS A 428 15.99 18.55 -13.74
N GLY A 429 15.91 19.20 -12.59
CA GLY A 429 14.68 19.36 -11.80
C GLY A 429 14.30 18.11 -10.99
N ILE A 430 15.13 17.06 -11.01
CA ILE A 430 14.90 15.82 -10.27
C ILE A 430 15.56 15.96 -8.91
N HIS A 431 14.76 16.21 -7.88
CA HIS A 431 15.23 16.27 -6.51
C HIS A 431 14.93 14.93 -5.84
N LEU A 432 15.97 14.13 -5.65
CA LEU A 432 15.89 12.96 -4.80
C LEU A 432 15.86 13.48 -3.37
N GLN A 433 14.75 13.28 -2.67
CA GLN A 433 14.70 13.58 -1.25
C GLN A 433 15.74 12.66 -0.58
N PRO A 434 16.71 13.18 0.19
CA PRO A 434 17.53 12.33 1.03
C PRO A 434 16.59 11.50 1.89
N GLU A 435 16.88 10.22 2.09
CA GLU A 435 16.25 9.36 3.08
C GLU A 435 16.43 10.00 4.47
N VAL A 436 15.64 11.04 4.78
CA VAL A 436 15.05 11.14 6.12
C VAL A 436 14.37 9.79 6.27
N ALA A 437 14.75 9.04 7.31
CA ALA A 437 14.14 7.79 7.75
C ALA A 437 12.62 7.78 7.48
N THR A 438 12.28 7.44 6.26
CA THR A 438 10.93 7.22 5.73
C THR A 438 10.82 5.73 5.48
N GLU A 439 11.48 4.96 6.36
CA GLU A 439 11.26 3.55 6.59
C GLU A 439 9.80 3.23 6.97
N ASP A 440 8.86 4.18 7.04
CA ASP A 440 7.55 3.91 7.65
C ASP A 440 6.28 4.31 6.90
N ILE A 441 6.32 5.06 5.78
CA ILE A 441 5.04 5.51 5.17
C ILE A 441 4.34 4.38 4.40
N TRP A 442 5.11 3.60 3.62
CA TRP A 442 4.59 2.47 2.83
C TRP A 442 5.08 1.11 3.33
N ALA A 443 6.26 1.05 3.94
CA ALA A 443 6.82 -0.19 4.46
C ALA A 443 5.95 -0.66 5.64
N GLY A 444 5.48 -1.90 5.55
CA GLY A 444 4.61 -2.53 6.55
C GLY A 444 3.12 -2.57 6.22
N LEU A 445 2.61 -1.73 5.30
CA LEU A 445 1.21 -1.81 4.87
C LEU A 445 1.00 -2.94 3.86
N ARG A 446 0.04 -3.80 4.16
CA ARG A 446 -0.38 -4.93 3.34
C ARG A 446 -1.69 -4.61 2.63
N ALA A 447 -2.01 -5.40 1.61
CA ALA A 447 -3.30 -5.37 0.93
C ALA A 447 -4.46 -5.44 1.93
N ALA A 448 -4.36 -6.29 2.95
CA ALA A 448 -5.35 -6.42 4.02
C ALA A 448 -5.63 -5.13 4.80
N ASP A 449 -4.64 -4.24 4.93
CA ASP A 449 -4.74 -3.03 5.76
C ASP A 449 -5.47 -1.89 5.02
N VAL A 450 -5.58 -1.99 3.68
CA VAL A 450 -6.12 -0.94 2.81
C VAL A 450 -7.35 -1.40 2.03
N MET A 451 -7.52 -2.71 1.82
CA MET A 451 -8.64 -3.25 1.04
C MET A 451 -10.00 -2.96 1.66
N GLN A 452 -10.99 -2.80 0.79
CA GLN A 452 -12.39 -2.82 1.18
C GLN A 452 -12.84 -4.29 1.29
N SER A 453 -13.17 -4.74 2.50
CA SER A 453 -13.59 -6.13 2.75
C SER A 453 -15.04 -6.41 2.36
N GLN A 454 -15.90 -5.38 2.38
CA GLN A 454 -17.30 -5.47 1.93
C GLN A 454 -17.34 -5.22 0.43
N VAL A 455 -17.42 -6.29 -0.36
CA VAL A 455 -17.37 -6.22 -1.82
C VAL A 455 -18.72 -6.61 -2.40
N GLU A 456 -19.37 -5.70 -3.12
CA GLU A 456 -20.53 -6.03 -3.94
C GLU A 456 -20.09 -6.95 -5.09
N THR A 457 -20.81 -8.05 -5.29
CA THR A 457 -20.47 -9.09 -6.27
C THR A 457 -21.70 -9.45 -7.10
N LEU A 458 -21.46 -10.00 -8.29
CA LEU A 458 -22.50 -10.49 -9.19
C LEU A 458 -22.33 -12.00 -9.41
N ASP A 459 -23.43 -12.71 -9.62
CA ASP A 459 -23.41 -14.12 -10.00
C ASP A 459 -23.18 -14.26 -11.52
N GLY A 460 -22.48 -15.32 -11.94
CA GLY A 460 -22.15 -15.60 -13.34
C GLY A 460 -23.38 -15.86 -14.22
N GLN A 461 -24.50 -16.28 -13.61
CA GLN A 461 -25.77 -16.55 -14.30
C GLN A 461 -26.67 -15.32 -14.43
N THR A 462 -26.30 -14.20 -13.81
CA THR A 462 -27.06 -12.93 -13.91
C THR A 462 -27.19 -12.53 -15.37
N SER A 463 -28.38 -12.06 -15.76
CA SER A 463 -28.60 -11.60 -17.14
C SER A 463 -27.93 -10.24 -17.40
N LEU A 464 -27.57 -9.95 -18.65
CA LEU A 464 -27.01 -8.63 -19.02
C LEU A 464 -27.93 -7.47 -18.60
N HIS A 465 -29.25 -7.64 -18.72
CA HIS A 465 -30.22 -6.62 -18.34
C HIS A 465 -30.22 -6.34 -16.83
N GLU A 466 -30.22 -7.39 -16.00
CA GLU A 466 -30.09 -7.24 -14.54
C GLU A 466 -28.74 -6.63 -14.15
N ALA A 467 -27.66 -7.01 -14.84
CA ALA A 467 -26.34 -6.40 -14.64
C ALA A 467 -26.38 -4.88 -14.88
N ILE A 468 -26.99 -4.44 -15.97
CA ILE A 468 -27.12 -3.01 -16.30
C ILE A 468 -27.93 -2.29 -15.22
N GLN A 469 -29.04 -2.87 -14.75
CA GLN A 469 -29.82 -2.29 -13.65
C GLN A 469 -29.00 -2.23 -12.35
N PHE A 470 -28.19 -3.25 -12.07
CA PHE A 470 -27.32 -3.29 -10.91
C PHE A 470 -26.26 -2.18 -10.96
N PHE A 471 -25.60 -2.00 -12.12
CA PHE A 471 -24.65 -0.91 -12.35
C PHE A 471 -25.31 0.47 -12.29
N ALA A 472 -26.58 0.60 -12.67
CA ALA A 472 -27.31 1.87 -12.57
C ALA A 472 -27.66 2.25 -11.11
N ARG A 473 -27.80 1.25 -10.23
CA ARG A 473 -28.12 1.44 -8.80
C ARG A 473 -26.88 1.56 -7.92
N SER A 474 -25.76 0.96 -8.33
CA SER A 474 -24.50 0.98 -7.58
C SER A 474 -23.58 2.12 -8.00
N ARG A 475 -22.69 2.55 -7.10
CA ARG A 475 -21.69 3.59 -7.36
C ARG A 475 -20.41 3.03 -8.00
N HIS A 476 -20.29 1.71 -8.11
CA HIS A 476 -19.09 1.05 -8.59
C HIS A 476 -19.11 0.85 -10.11
N ARG A 477 -17.97 1.12 -10.77
CA ARG A 477 -17.82 0.95 -12.23
C ARG A 477 -17.39 -0.47 -12.62
N GLY A 478 -17.68 -1.45 -11.77
CA GLY A 478 -17.49 -2.87 -12.08
C GLY A 478 -17.20 -3.74 -10.87
N PHE A 479 -17.57 -5.00 -11.03
CA PHE A 479 -17.85 -5.93 -9.95
C PHE A 479 -17.11 -7.24 -10.18
N PRO A 480 -16.55 -7.83 -9.12
CA PRO A 480 -16.12 -9.21 -9.15
C PRO A 480 -17.32 -10.13 -9.34
N ILE A 481 -17.12 -11.20 -10.10
CA ILE A 481 -18.12 -12.23 -10.31
C ILE A 481 -17.69 -13.45 -9.51
N VAL A 482 -18.62 -13.95 -8.71
CA VAL A 482 -18.36 -14.97 -7.71
C VAL A 482 -19.34 -16.12 -7.90
N GLU A 483 -18.81 -17.34 -7.96
CA GLU A 483 -19.60 -18.57 -7.96
C GLU A 483 -19.15 -19.40 -6.76
N ASN A 484 -20.08 -19.80 -5.88
CA ASN A 484 -19.77 -20.57 -4.66
C ASN A 484 -18.64 -19.94 -3.81
N ASP A 485 -18.72 -18.63 -3.54
CA ASP A 485 -17.70 -17.83 -2.84
C ASP A 485 -16.33 -17.73 -3.52
N GLN A 486 -16.15 -18.30 -4.73
CA GLN A 486 -14.91 -18.24 -5.49
C GLN A 486 -14.98 -17.20 -6.60
N LEU A 487 -13.91 -16.40 -6.71
CA LEU A 487 -13.79 -15.41 -7.77
C LEU A 487 -13.58 -16.10 -9.12
N VAL A 488 -14.55 -15.96 -10.04
CA VAL A 488 -14.50 -16.54 -11.39
C VAL A 488 -14.22 -15.50 -12.47
N GLY A 489 -14.53 -14.22 -12.21
CA GLY A 489 -14.32 -13.15 -13.19
C GLY A 489 -14.45 -11.75 -12.62
N ILE A 490 -14.31 -10.76 -13.49
CA ILE A 490 -14.67 -9.37 -13.21
C ILE A 490 -15.40 -8.80 -14.43
N VAL A 491 -16.43 -7.99 -14.19
CA VAL A 491 -17.15 -7.25 -15.23
C VAL A 491 -17.06 -5.76 -14.97
N THR A 492 -16.80 -4.98 -16.02
CA THR A 492 -16.74 -3.53 -15.94
C THR A 492 -17.84 -2.88 -16.78
N GLN A 493 -18.09 -1.60 -16.52
CA GLN A 493 -19.10 -0.85 -17.28
C GLN A 493 -18.76 -0.81 -18.78
N MET A 494 -17.47 -0.78 -19.13
CA MET A 494 -17.02 -0.86 -20.52
C MET A 494 -17.35 -2.20 -21.18
N ASP A 495 -17.32 -3.30 -20.42
CA ASP A 495 -17.66 -4.63 -20.94
C ASP A 495 -19.17 -4.71 -21.24
N LEU A 496 -20.01 -4.08 -20.43
CA LEU A 496 -21.45 -3.97 -20.67
C LEU A 496 -21.77 -3.15 -21.94
N VAL A 497 -21.11 -2.01 -22.13
CA VAL A 497 -21.29 -1.18 -23.34
C VAL A 497 -20.94 -1.96 -24.60
N LYS A 498 -19.79 -2.66 -24.60
CA LYS A 498 -19.38 -3.52 -25.72
C LYS A 498 -20.34 -4.68 -25.98
N ALA A 499 -21.02 -5.18 -24.95
CA ALA A 499 -22.00 -6.25 -25.09
C ALA A 499 -23.32 -5.75 -25.70
N GLN A 500 -23.77 -4.55 -25.33
CA GLN A 500 -24.96 -3.93 -25.90
C GLN A 500 -24.81 -3.61 -27.39
N GLU A 501 -23.63 -3.13 -27.81
CA GLU A 501 -23.33 -2.87 -29.24
C GLU A 501 -23.43 -4.12 -30.12
N ARG A 502 -23.34 -5.30 -29.53
CA ARG A 502 -23.43 -6.61 -30.22
C ARG A 502 -24.85 -7.20 -30.25
N ASN A 503 -25.90 -6.44 -29.86
CA ASN A 503 -27.31 -6.88 -29.83
C ASN A 503 -27.56 -8.19 -29.04
N ALA A 504 -26.87 -8.34 -27.92
CA ALA A 504 -26.87 -9.55 -27.09
C ALA A 504 -27.69 -9.39 -25.80
N THR A 505 -29.01 -9.22 -25.89
CA THR A 505 -29.86 -8.89 -24.73
C THR A 505 -30.12 -10.07 -23.77
N ALA A 506 -29.94 -11.31 -24.20
CA ALA A 506 -30.19 -12.53 -23.41
C ALA A 506 -28.90 -13.29 -23.00
N ILE A 507 -27.75 -12.62 -22.96
CA ILE A 507 -26.48 -13.24 -22.60
C ILE A 507 -26.21 -13.12 -21.09
N ALA A 508 -25.80 -14.23 -20.46
CA ALA A 508 -25.35 -14.26 -19.08
C ALA A 508 -24.00 -13.55 -18.92
N ILE A 509 -23.78 -12.84 -17.80
CA ILE A 509 -22.53 -12.08 -17.57
C ILE A 509 -21.28 -12.99 -17.66
N SER A 510 -21.38 -14.28 -17.31
CA SER A 510 -20.30 -15.27 -17.44
C SER A 510 -19.68 -15.38 -18.85
N GLN A 511 -20.42 -14.99 -19.90
CA GLN A 511 -19.93 -14.98 -21.28
C GLN A 511 -19.21 -13.69 -21.68
N ILE A 512 -19.39 -12.62 -20.89
CA ILE A 512 -18.91 -11.26 -21.18
C ILE A 512 -17.78 -10.84 -20.23
N MET A 513 -17.70 -11.48 -19.07
CA MET A 513 -16.73 -11.16 -18.04
C MET A 513 -15.28 -11.41 -18.48
N THR A 514 -14.37 -10.63 -17.90
CA THR A 514 -12.95 -10.96 -17.96
C THR A 514 -12.67 -12.13 -17.02
N LYS A 515 -12.43 -13.31 -17.60
CA LYS A 515 -12.11 -14.53 -16.86
C LYS A 515 -10.70 -14.47 -16.30
N ASN A 516 -10.51 -14.99 -15.08
CA ASN A 516 -9.23 -14.99 -14.36
C ASN A 516 -8.61 -13.58 -14.22
N PRO A 517 -9.27 -12.67 -13.49
CA PRO A 517 -8.72 -11.33 -13.25
C PRO A 517 -7.39 -11.41 -12.51
N ILE A 518 -6.56 -10.38 -12.66
CA ILE A 518 -5.34 -10.24 -11.85
C ILE A 518 -5.76 -9.93 -10.41
N THR A 519 -5.24 -10.70 -9.46
CA THR A 519 -5.58 -10.62 -8.04
C THR A 519 -4.34 -10.49 -7.17
N VAL A 520 -4.53 -10.09 -5.92
CA VAL A 520 -3.48 -10.02 -4.89
C VAL A 520 -3.87 -10.81 -3.65
N SER A 521 -2.89 -11.32 -2.90
CA SER A 521 -3.12 -11.90 -1.58
C SER A 521 -3.24 -10.81 -0.50
N PRO A 522 -3.97 -11.05 0.61
CA PRO A 522 -4.09 -10.10 1.73
C PRO A 522 -2.74 -9.70 2.34
N GLN A 523 -1.74 -10.57 2.23
CA GLN A 523 -0.41 -10.38 2.82
C GLN A 523 0.56 -9.66 1.89
N GLU A 524 0.18 -9.40 0.62
CA GLU A 524 1.03 -8.68 -0.32
C GLU A 524 1.22 -7.22 0.09
N SER A 525 2.41 -6.67 -0.18
CA SER A 525 2.72 -5.28 0.15
C SER A 525 1.94 -4.30 -0.71
N LEU A 526 1.62 -3.12 -0.16
CA LEU A 526 0.91 -2.09 -0.92
C LEU A 526 1.71 -1.59 -2.14
N THR A 527 3.05 -1.65 -2.08
CA THR A 527 3.94 -1.42 -3.22
C THR A 527 3.67 -2.38 -4.37
N GLN A 528 3.42 -3.65 -4.07
CA GLN A 528 3.04 -4.67 -5.06
C GLN A 528 1.67 -4.39 -5.67
N VAL A 529 0.70 -3.99 -4.84
CA VAL A 529 -0.65 -3.62 -5.30
C VAL A 529 -0.60 -2.42 -6.25
N LEU A 530 0.14 -1.36 -5.90
CA LEU A 530 0.30 -0.17 -6.74
C LEU A 530 0.96 -0.48 -8.07
N TYR A 531 1.94 -1.38 -8.08
CA TYR A 531 2.58 -1.85 -9.30
C TYR A 531 1.61 -2.54 -10.24
N LEU A 532 0.86 -3.51 -9.74
CA LEU A 532 -0.10 -4.25 -10.55
C LEU A 532 -1.17 -3.31 -11.12
N LEU A 533 -1.64 -2.33 -10.33
CA LEU A 533 -2.56 -1.29 -10.81
C LEU A 533 -1.93 -0.42 -11.91
N SER A 534 -0.68 -0.01 -11.75
CA SER A 534 0.01 0.88 -12.72
C SER A 534 0.40 0.15 -14.01
N TYR A 535 1.10 -0.98 -13.88
CA TYR A 535 1.67 -1.77 -14.97
C TYR A 535 0.59 -2.32 -15.91
N TYR A 536 -0.43 -2.98 -15.35
CA TYR A 536 -1.55 -3.52 -16.14
C TYR A 536 -2.61 -2.45 -16.45
N LYS A 537 -2.37 -1.19 -16.07
CA LYS A 537 -3.32 -0.06 -16.23
C LYS A 537 -4.71 -0.38 -15.67
N LEU A 538 -4.77 -1.16 -14.59
CA LEU A 538 -6.00 -1.55 -13.93
C LEU A 538 -6.47 -0.46 -12.95
N SER A 539 -7.78 -0.31 -12.83
CA SER A 539 -8.38 0.61 -11.85
C SER A 539 -8.60 -0.03 -10.48
N ARG A 540 -8.67 -1.37 -10.43
CA ARG A 540 -8.98 -2.14 -9.22
C ARG A 540 -8.38 -3.55 -9.29
N LEU A 541 -8.10 -4.13 -8.13
CA LEU A 541 -7.60 -5.49 -7.94
C LEU A 541 -8.44 -6.21 -6.89
N PRO A 542 -9.05 -7.36 -7.22
CA PRO A 542 -9.62 -8.24 -6.22
C PRO A 542 -8.54 -8.83 -5.32
N VAL A 543 -8.80 -8.88 -4.02
CA VAL A 543 -7.96 -9.52 -3.01
C VAL A 543 -8.55 -10.90 -2.72
N ILE A 544 -7.76 -11.95 -2.91
CA ILE A 544 -8.19 -13.33 -2.72
C ILE A 544 -7.39 -14.04 -1.64
N ASP A 545 -8.08 -14.81 -0.80
CA ASP A 545 -7.47 -15.73 0.15
C ASP A 545 -7.91 -17.15 -0.19
N HIS A 546 -6.96 -18.03 -0.53
CA HIS A 546 -7.23 -19.43 -0.88
C HIS A 546 -8.41 -19.63 -1.87
N ARG A 547 -8.52 -18.76 -2.89
CA ARG A 547 -9.57 -18.66 -3.94
C ARG A 547 -10.87 -17.95 -3.55
N LYS A 548 -11.08 -17.63 -2.28
CA LYS A 548 -12.22 -16.83 -1.82
C LYS A 548 -11.92 -15.35 -1.99
N LEU A 549 -12.89 -14.59 -2.48
CA LEU A 549 -12.80 -13.14 -2.53
C LEU A 549 -12.92 -12.58 -1.11
N VAL A 550 -11.90 -11.86 -0.65
CA VAL A 550 -11.85 -11.28 0.71
C VAL A 550 -11.78 -9.75 0.72
N GLY A 551 -11.55 -9.13 -0.43
CA GLY A 551 -11.61 -7.68 -0.57
C GLY A 551 -11.39 -7.19 -2.00
N ILE A 552 -11.43 -5.87 -2.17
CA ILE A 552 -11.02 -5.20 -3.40
C ILE A 552 -10.20 -3.95 -3.06
N ILE A 553 -9.15 -3.66 -3.83
CA ILE A 553 -8.32 -2.47 -3.68
C ILE A 553 -8.36 -1.65 -4.96
N THR A 554 -8.58 -0.35 -4.83
CA THR A 554 -8.51 0.63 -5.93
C THR A 554 -7.35 1.61 -5.71
N ARG A 555 -6.95 2.34 -6.76
CA ARG A 555 -5.96 3.43 -6.63
C ARG A 555 -6.38 4.48 -5.62
N SER A 556 -7.68 4.78 -5.55
CA SER A 556 -8.25 5.75 -4.61
C SER A 556 -8.12 5.29 -3.16
N ASP A 557 -8.25 3.99 -2.89
CA ASP A 557 -8.04 3.42 -1.55
C ASP A 557 -6.61 3.62 -1.08
N VAL A 558 -5.64 3.39 -1.99
CA VAL A 558 -4.22 3.57 -1.68
C VAL A 558 -3.87 5.04 -1.44
N LEU A 559 -4.36 5.95 -2.29
CA LEU A 559 -4.15 7.40 -2.12
C LEU A 559 -4.79 7.92 -0.83
N ARG A 560 -5.96 7.40 -0.46
CA ARG A 560 -6.63 7.73 0.80
C ARG A 560 -5.85 7.23 2.02
N ALA A 561 -5.33 6.00 1.97
CA ALA A 561 -4.46 5.47 3.02
C ALA A 561 -3.20 6.35 3.20
N GLN A 562 -2.63 6.85 2.10
CA GLN A 562 -1.51 7.80 2.12
C GLN A 562 -1.87 9.13 2.76
N ALA A 563 -2.99 9.75 2.32
CA ALA A 563 -3.46 11.03 2.87
C ALA A 563 -3.71 10.93 4.38
N ASN A 564 -4.34 9.85 4.84
CA ASN A 564 -4.62 9.62 6.26
C ASN A 564 -3.34 9.51 7.09
N ARG A 565 -2.29 8.84 6.58
CA ARG A 565 -0.99 8.74 7.27
C ARG A 565 -0.22 10.07 7.28
N LEU A 566 -0.22 10.81 6.19
CA LEU A 566 0.44 12.13 6.12
C LEU A 566 -0.16 13.14 7.10
N LEU A 567 -1.45 13.00 7.42
CA LEU A 567 -2.14 13.82 8.40
C LEU A 567 -1.92 13.34 9.86
N GLY A 568 -1.09 12.31 10.09
CA GLY A 568 -0.87 11.76 11.44
C GLY A 568 -2.10 11.09 12.04
N ALA A 569 -3.14 10.83 11.24
CA ALA A 569 -4.33 10.15 11.70
C ALA A 569 -3.97 8.66 11.90
N LYS A 570 -3.82 8.23 13.16
CA LYS A 570 -4.09 6.84 13.52
C LYS A 570 -5.40 6.47 12.81
N SER A 571 -5.47 5.28 12.23
CA SER A 571 -6.68 4.72 11.61
C SER A 571 -7.87 4.79 12.58
N THR A 572 -8.50 5.96 12.67
CA THR A 572 -9.88 6.11 13.03
C THR A 572 -10.59 5.65 11.77
N LYS A 573 -11.22 4.47 11.86
CA LYS A 573 -12.37 4.18 10.99
C LYS A 573 -13.18 5.48 10.97
N THR A 574 -13.29 6.12 9.81
CA THR A 574 -14.16 7.28 9.65
C THR A 574 -15.50 6.88 10.21
N ALA A 575 -15.89 7.45 11.36
CA ALA A 575 -17.16 7.16 11.98
C ALA A 575 -18.24 7.49 10.95
N SER A 576 -19.10 6.52 10.64
CA SER A 576 -20.21 6.71 9.70
C SER A 576 -21.27 7.67 10.26
N SER A 577 -21.08 8.09 11.52
CA SER A 577 -21.90 9.03 12.27
C SER A 577 -21.06 10.09 12.99
N TYR A 578 -21.60 11.30 13.11
CA TYR A 578 -21.04 12.40 13.89
C TYR A 578 -21.85 12.62 15.16
N LEU A 579 -21.16 12.79 16.29
CA LEU A 579 -21.80 13.03 17.60
C LEU A 579 -22.09 14.52 17.78
N VAL A 580 -23.37 14.89 17.79
CA VAL A 580 -23.80 16.29 17.94
C VAL A 580 -24.06 16.66 19.39
N TYR A 581 -24.65 15.75 20.17
CA TYR A 581 -24.95 15.99 21.57
C TYR A 581 -24.76 14.74 22.41
N GLN A 582 -24.18 14.91 23.60
CA GLN A 582 -24.09 13.83 24.59
C GLN A 582 -24.28 14.37 26.02
N ARG A 583 -25.11 13.67 26.79
CA ARG A 583 -25.24 13.85 28.25
C ARG A 583 -25.12 12.50 28.93
N ARG A 584 -24.23 12.40 29.92
CA ARG A 584 -23.99 11.16 30.67
C ARG A 584 -24.41 11.31 32.12
N SER A 585 -24.93 10.23 32.69
CA SER A 585 -25.15 10.06 34.13
C SER A 585 -24.03 9.22 34.76
N PRO A 586 -23.88 9.21 36.09
CA PRO A 586 -22.92 8.33 36.76
C PRO A 586 -23.13 6.86 36.38
N ALA A 587 -22.06 6.15 36.05
CA ALA A 587 -22.14 4.76 35.59
C ALA A 587 -22.27 3.79 36.78
N THR A 588 -23.50 3.57 37.25
CA THR A 588 -23.81 2.75 38.44
C THR A 588 -24.47 1.41 38.11
N GLY A 589 -24.68 1.11 36.82
CA GLY A 589 -25.32 -0.13 36.38
C GLY A 589 -24.34 -1.31 36.24
N LYS A 590 -24.89 -2.51 36.10
CA LYS A 590 -24.15 -3.77 35.83
C LYS A 590 -24.07 -4.13 34.34
N GLY A 591 -24.77 -3.38 33.49
CA GLY A 591 -24.87 -3.57 32.05
C GLY A 591 -25.57 -2.38 31.41
N ARG A 592 -25.76 -2.41 30.09
CA ARG A 592 -26.32 -1.29 29.31
C ARG A 592 -27.41 -1.75 28.35
N LEU A 593 -28.53 -1.02 28.38
CA LEU A 593 -29.64 -1.15 27.45
C LEU A 593 -29.62 0.02 26.47
N LEU A 594 -29.47 -0.26 25.17
CA LEU A 594 -29.58 0.76 24.12
C LEU A 594 -31.03 0.92 23.69
N LEU A 595 -31.49 2.16 23.66
CA LEU A 595 -32.84 2.55 23.26
C LEU A 595 -32.79 3.60 22.15
N PRO A 596 -32.81 3.19 20.87
CA PRO A 596 -32.98 4.10 19.75
C PRO A 596 -34.41 4.65 19.74
N LEU A 597 -34.55 5.97 19.77
CA LEU A 597 -35.84 6.68 19.74
C LEU A 597 -35.98 7.35 18.37
N SER A 598 -36.93 6.89 17.54
CA SER A 598 -37.20 7.47 16.21
C SER A 598 -38.60 8.06 16.11
N ASN A 599 -39.61 7.35 16.60
CA ASN A 599 -41.02 7.76 16.51
C ASN A 599 -41.57 8.24 17.86
N PRO A 600 -42.01 9.51 17.99
CA PRO A 600 -42.55 10.06 19.24
C PRO A 600 -43.85 9.42 19.72
N GLN A 601 -44.62 8.77 18.83
CA GLN A 601 -45.89 8.10 19.20
C GLN A 601 -45.63 6.79 19.95
N THR A 602 -44.63 6.02 19.54
CA THR A 602 -44.28 4.74 20.16
C THR A 602 -43.16 4.87 21.20
N ALA A 603 -42.41 5.98 21.20
CA ALA A 603 -41.30 6.24 22.11
C ALA A 603 -41.71 6.07 23.58
N ILE A 604 -42.86 6.60 23.99
CA ILE A 604 -43.32 6.54 25.38
C ILE A 604 -43.45 5.09 25.89
N TYR A 605 -44.00 4.21 25.05
CA TYR A 605 -44.16 2.79 25.39
C TYR A 605 -42.83 2.05 25.43
N LEU A 606 -41.92 2.34 24.49
CA LEU A 606 -40.58 1.77 24.48
C LEU A 606 -39.77 2.19 25.73
N ILE A 607 -39.90 3.45 26.15
CA ILE A 607 -39.27 3.97 27.36
C ILE A 607 -39.81 3.25 28.60
N GLU A 608 -41.13 3.02 28.70
CA GLU A 608 -41.71 2.30 29.84
C GLU A 608 -41.16 0.87 29.97
N ILE A 609 -41.05 0.16 28.85
CA ILE A 609 -40.49 -1.21 28.79
C ILE A 609 -39.00 -1.20 29.14
N ALA A 610 -38.23 -0.28 28.54
CA ALA A 610 -36.80 -0.15 28.81
C ALA A 610 -36.51 0.12 30.29
N LEU A 611 -37.31 1.00 30.93
CA LEU A 611 -37.16 1.31 32.35
C LEU A 611 -37.51 0.12 33.25
N ALA A 612 -38.51 -0.69 32.89
CA ALA A 612 -38.85 -1.89 33.64
C ALA A 612 -37.70 -2.92 33.59
N ILE A 613 -37.12 -3.14 32.41
CA ILE A 613 -35.97 -4.04 32.23
C ILE A 613 -34.74 -3.50 32.98
N ALA A 614 -34.44 -2.20 32.83
CA ALA A 614 -33.29 -1.56 33.46
C ALA A 614 -33.38 -1.61 35.00
N ALA A 615 -34.57 -1.40 35.57
CA ALA A 615 -34.81 -1.51 37.01
C ALA A 615 -34.53 -2.93 37.53
N GLN A 616 -35.02 -3.96 36.82
CA GLN A 616 -34.91 -5.36 37.24
C GLN A 616 -33.48 -5.91 37.07
N GLN A 617 -32.82 -5.57 35.96
CA GLN A 617 -31.47 -6.07 35.62
C GLN A 617 -30.34 -5.17 36.15
N ASN A 618 -30.68 -4.03 36.78
CA ASN A 618 -29.73 -2.99 37.19
C ASN A 618 -28.88 -2.50 36.00
N TYR A 619 -29.50 -2.27 34.84
CA TYR A 619 -28.84 -1.74 33.64
C TYR A 619 -28.92 -0.22 33.58
N GLU A 620 -27.93 0.38 32.92
CA GLU A 620 -27.96 1.78 32.50
C GLU A 620 -28.75 1.90 31.20
N LEU A 621 -29.46 3.01 31.04
CA LEU A 621 -30.23 3.29 29.84
C LEU A 621 -29.44 4.24 28.92
N GLU A 622 -29.13 3.81 27.71
CA GLU A 622 -28.51 4.64 26.68
C GLU A 622 -29.58 5.03 25.65
N CYS A 623 -30.12 6.25 25.76
CA CYS A 623 -31.11 6.79 24.82
C CYS A 623 -30.39 7.43 23.63
N LEU A 624 -30.66 6.94 22.42
CA LEU A 624 -30.03 7.39 21.18
C LEU A 624 -31.08 7.95 20.23
N HIS A 625 -30.86 9.15 19.71
CA HIS A 625 -31.59 9.67 18.53
C HIS A 625 -30.60 9.87 17.40
N ILE A 626 -30.95 9.40 16.20
CA ILE A 626 -30.13 9.53 15.00
C ILE A 626 -30.87 10.40 14.00
N ILE A 627 -30.25 11.49 13.57
CA ILE A 627 -30.75 12.39 12.54
C ILE A 627 -30.15 11.92 11.20
N PRO A 628 -30.95 11.30 10.32
CA PRO A 628 -30.45 10.87 9.02
C PRO A 628 -30.22 12.07 8.10
N ILE A 629 -29.09 12.10 7.39
CA ILE A 629 -28.75 13.12 6.40
C ILE A 629 -28.40 12.51 5.04
N ALA A 630 -28.61 13.27 3.98
CA ALA A 630 -28.34 12.81 2.63
C ALA A 630 -26.85 12.51 2.40
N ASN A 631 -26.56 11.47 1.62
CA ASN A 631 -25.20 10.94 1.36
C ASN A 631 -24.20 11.91 0.69
N HIS A 632 -24.62 13.12 0.32
CA HIS A 632 -23.77 14.16 -0.27
C HIS A 632 -23.39 15.27 0.71
N LEU A 633 -23.98 15.27 1.91
CA LEU A 633 -23.70 16.24 2.97
C LEU A 633 -22.76 15.62 4.00
N THR A 634 -21.78 16.34 4.52
CA THR A 634 -20.87 15.77 5.52
C THR A 634 -21.52 15.76 6.91
N PRO A 635 -21.57 14.63 7.65
CA PRO A 635 -22.19 14.57 8.99
C PRO A 635 -21.62 15.58 10.00
N SER A 636 -20.35 15.96 9.86
CA SER A 636 -19.68 16.94 10.72
C SER A 636 -19.93 18.41 10.34
N GLU A 637 -20.48 18.67 9.15
CA GLU A 637 -20.63 20.03 8.59
C GLU A 637 -22.11 20.38 8.33
N THR A 638 -23.02 19.43 8.47
CA THR A 638 -24.45 19.63 8.21
C THR A 638 -25.12 20.28 9.41
N GLU A 639 -25.74 21.44 9.19
CA GLU A 639 -26.62 22.05 10.20
C GLU A 639 -27.88 21.18 10.38
N VAL A 640 -28.21 20.87 11.64
CA VAL A 640 -29.36 20.03 12.00
C VAL A 640 -30.19 20.65 13.12
N ASP A 641 -31.51 20.52 13.02
CA ASP A 641 -32.43 20.91 14.08
C ASP A 641 -32.49 19.84 15.18
N LEU A 642 -32.22 20.26 16.41
CA LEU A 642 -32.20 19.38 17.59
C LEU A 642 -33.52 19.40 18.36
N GLU A 643 -34.47 20.29 18.03
CA GLU A 643 -35.74 20.42 18.77
C GLU A 643 -36.54 19.10 18.84
N PRO A 644 -36.69 18.32 17.75
CA PRO A 644 -37.38 17.03 17.81
C PRO A 644 -36.69 16.02 18.73
N SER A 645 -35.35 16.03 18.73
CA SER A 645 -34.53 15.15 19.57
C SER A 645 -34.71 15.46 21.06
N PHE A 646 -34.72 16.75 21.42
CA PHE A 646 -34.94 17.18 22.79
C PHE A 646 -36.37 16.89 23.27
N LYS A 647 -37.39 17.01 22.40
CA LYS A 647 -38.77 16.60 22.71
C LYS A 647 -38.85 15.11 23.09
N LEU A 648 -38.17 14.24 22.34
CA LEU A 648 -38.08 12.80 22.68
C LEU A 648 -37.39 12.56 24.03
N PHE A 649 -36.28 13.26 24.31
CA PHE A 649 -35.58 13.13 25.59
C PHE A 649 -36.33 13.73 26.78
N GLN A 650 -37.22 14.69 26.55
CA GLN A 650 -38.11 15.23 27.57
C GLN A 650 -39.19 14.21 27.94
N GLN A 651 -39.70 13.42 26.97
CA GLN A 651 -40.59 12.30 27.28
C GLN A 651 -39.93 11.27 28.21
N VAL A 652 -38.64 10.97 27.99
CA VAL A 652 -37.87 10.09 28.90
C VAL A 652 -37.87 10.64 30.32
N GLU A 653 -37.58 11.93 30.49
CA GLU A 653 -37.56 12.57 31.82
C GLU A 653 -38.95 12.57 32.48
N ASN A 654 -40.01 12.87 31.72
CA ASN A 654 -41.38 12.88 32.22
C ASN A 654 -41.81 11.51 32.73
N VAL A 655 -41.51 10.43 31.99
CA VAL A 655 -41.85 9.06 32.41
C VAL A 655 -41.07 8.68 33.68
N VAL A 656 -39.79 9.02 33.75
CA VAL A 656 -38.94 8.74 34.93
C VAL A 656 -39.45 9.50 36.17
N GLN A 657 -39.78 10.78 36.03
CA GLN A 657 -40.33 11.60 37.11
C GLN A 657 -41.71 11.10 37.57
N SER A 658 -42.55 10.64 36.64
CA SER A 658 -43.88 10.11 36.97
C SER A 658 -43.82 8.83 37.81
N LYS A 659 -42.78 8.00 37.63
CA LYS A 659 -42.55 6.77 38.42
C LYS A 659 -41.88 7.03 39.77
N ALA A 660 -41.25 8.20 39.96
CA ALA A 660 -40.59 8.58 41.22
C ALA A 660 -41.57 9.04 42.33
N LYS A 661 -42.85 9.29 42.02
CA LYS A 661 -43.90 9.57 43.02
C LYS A 661 -44.66 8.28 43.39
N PRO A 662 -44.52 7.73 44.61
CA PRO A 662 -45.23 6.52 45.00
C PRO A 662 -46.70 6.82 45.31
N GLN A 663 -47.63 6.19 44.57
CA GLN A 663 -48.99 5.92 45.03
C GLN A 663 -49.16 4.40 45.14
N PRO A 664 -48.89 3.79 46.31
CA PRO A 664 -49.05 2.36 46.46
C PRO A 664 -50.55 2.02 46.61
N SER A 665 -51.03 1.09 45.79
CA SER A 665 -52.21 0.30 46.17
C SER A 665 -51.81 -0.65 47.31
N LYS A 666 -52.72 -0.90 48.26
CA LYS A 666 -52.48 -1.65 49.51
C LYS A 666 -51.94 -3.09 49.33
N ILE A 667 -51.86 -3.59 48.10
CA ILE A 667 -51.43 -4.96 47.77
C ILE A 667 -49.95 -4.99 47.33
N GLN A 668 -49.39 -3.92 46.77
CA GLN A 668 -47.98 -3.86 46.34
C GLN A 668 -46.98 -3.57 47.47
N ALA A 669 -47.45 -3.08 48.62
CA ALA A 669 -46.58 -2.72 49.74
C ALA A 669 -45.90 -3.93 50.43
N LYS A 670 -46.39 -5.16 50.22
CA LYS A 670 -45.82 -6.36 50.85
C LYS A 670 -44.65 -6.99 50.08
N ILE A 671 -44.47 -6.67 48.80
CA ILE A 671 -43.35 -7.19 47.98
C ILE A 671 -42.18 -6.18 47.91
N LEU A 672 -42.44 -4.90 48.13
CA LEU A 672 -41.47 -3.79 48.01
C LEU A 672 -40.71 -3.43 49.31
N ALA A 673 -40.72 -4.29 50.32
CA ALA A 673 -40.17 -3.96 51.65
C ALA A 673 -38.64 -4.19 51.81
N SER A 674 -37.89 -4.54 50.76
CA SER A 674 -36.44 -4.80 50.91
C SER A 674 -35.50 -3.90 50.12
N HIS A 675 -35.88 -3.25 49.02
CA HIS A 675 -34.94 -2.42 48.24
C HIS A 675 -35.61 -1.10 47.80
N GLN A 676 -35.08 0.04 48.25
CA GLN A 676 -35.37 1.31 47.56
C GLN A 676 -34.89 1.18 46.10
N PRO A 677 -35.71 1.52 45.09
CA PRO A 677 -35.29 1.43 43.71
C PRO A 677 -34.10 2.36 43.50
N LYS A 678 -32.94 1.78 43.13
CA LYS A 678 -31.77 2.58 42.77
C LYS A 678 -32.13 3.48 41.58
N PRO A 679 -31.68 4.75 41.57
CA PRO A 679 -31.91 5.61 40.42
C PRO A 679 -31.25 5.00 39.18
N ILE A 680 -32.02 4.85 38.11
CA ILE A 680 -31.51 4.34 36.82
C ILE A 680 -30.70 5.46 36.17
N SER A 681 -29.47 5.17 35.79
CA SER A 681 -28.61 6.10 35.06
C SER A 681 -29.03 6.19 33.60
N ILE A 682 -29.31 7.41 33.13
CA ILE A 682 -29.82 7.65 31.78
C ILE A 682 -28.82 8.51 31.01
N HIS A 683 -28.21 7.90 30.00
CA HIS A 683 -27.35 8.57 29.04
C HIS A 683 -28.17 8.97 27.81
N LYS A 684 -27.89 10.15 27.26
CA LYS A 684 -28.59 10.70 26.10
C LYS A 684 -27.58 11.05 25.02
N GLN A 685 -27.84 10.62 23.80
CA GLN A 685 -26.94 10.85 22.67
C GLN A 685 -27.73 11.22 21.40
N ILE A 686 -27.29 12.27 20.70
CA ILE A 686 -27.78 12.64 19.37
C ILE A 686 -26.63 12.48 18.38
N ARG A 687 -26.83 11.67 17.34
CA ARG A 687 -25.87 11.51 16.25
C ARG A 687 -26.49 11.92 14.92
N VAL A 688 -25.67 12.46 14.03
CA VAL A 688 -26.01 12.72 12.63
C VAL A 688 -25.32 11.67 11.77
N ALA A 689 -26.05 11.01 10.87
CA ALA A 689 -25.48 9.90 10.12
C ALA A 689 -26.12 9.69 8.75
N HIS A 690 -25.42 8.97 7.89
CA HIS A 690 -25.94 8.51 6.60
C HIS A 690 -26.78 7.24 6.71
N ASP A 691 -26.38 6.36 7.63
CA ASP A 691 -27.02 5.06 7.85
C ASP A 691 -27.35 4.89 9.32
N VAL A 692 -28.64 4.79 9.63
CA VAL A 692 -29.16 4.65 10.99
C VAL A 692 -28.78 3.29 11.58
N GLY A 693 -28.87 2.20 10.81
CA GLY A 693 -28.54 0.85 11.27
C GLY A 693 -27.06 0.71 11.59
N GLN A 694 -26.19 1.22 10.71
CA GLN A 694 -24.75 1.21 10.94
C GLN A 694 -24.36 2.05 12.16
N THR A 695 -25.02 3.18 12.38
CA THR A 695 -24.79 4.03 13.56
C THR A 695 -25.22 3.34 14.85
N ILE A 696 -26.32 2.59 14.84
CA ILE A 696 -26.74 1.77 16.00
C ILE A 696 -25.66 0.73 16.31
N LEU A 697 -25.14 0.04 15.29
CA LEU A 697 -24.06 -0.94 15.46
C LEU A 697 -22.75 -0.31 15.98
N GLU A 698 -22.41 0.90 15.52
CA GLU A 698 -21.30 1.68 16.07
C GLU A 698 -21.50 1.95 17.57
N VAL A 699 -22.70 2.40 17.98
CA VAL A 699 -23.01 2.65 19.39
C VAL A 699 -22.99 1.36 20.21
N ILE A 700 -23.47 0.23 19.67
CA ILE A 700 -23.40 -1.08 20.33
C ILE A 700 -21.95 -1.45 20.66
N GLY A 701 -21.03 -1.28 19.69
CA GLY A 701 -19.60 -1.54 19.87
C GLY A 701 -18.95 -0.54 20.83
N ASP A 702 -19.15 0.76 20.61
CA ASP A 702 -18.53 1.86 21.38
C ASP A 702 -18.93 1.82 22.86
N ARG A 703 -20.20 1.48 23.12
CA ARG A 703 -20.79 1.51 24.47
C ARG A 703 -20.86 0.14 25.11
N GLN A 704 -20.44 -0.93 24.43
CA GLN A 704 -20.53 -2.31 24.91
C GLN A 704 -21.95 -2.61 25.42
N ILE A 705 -22.92 -2.49 24.53
CA ILE A 705 -24.35 -2.68 24.86
C ILE A 705 -24.63 -4.17 25.07
N ASP A 706 -25.40 -4.50 26.12
CA ASP A 706 -25.81 -5.87 26.43
C ASP A 706 -27.14 -6.24 25.79
N LEU A 707 -28.08 -5.29 25.77
CA LEU A 707 -29.42 -5.45 25.20
C LEU A 707 -29.81 -4.25 24.35
N LEU A 708 -30.20 -4.48 23.11
CA LEU A 708 -30.83 -3.49 22.25
C LEU A 708 -32.35 -3.65 22.30
N LEU A 709 -33.06 -2.57 22.62
CA LEU A 709 -34.52 -2.49 22.53
C LEU A 709 -34.92 -1.56 21.37
N ILE A 710 -35.55 -2.11 20.33
CA ILE A 710 -35.96 -1.32 19.16
C ILE A 710 -37.41 -1.60 18.78
N GLY A 711 -38.17 -0.53 18.54
CA GLY A 711 -39.51 -0.61 17.99
C GLY A 711 -39.47 -0.69 16.47
N TRP A 712 -40.38 -1.46 15.88
CA TRP A 712 -40.53 -1.56 14.43
C TRP A 712 -41.99 -1.30 14.02
N HIS A 713 -42.17 -0.63 12.88
CA HIS A 713 -43.48 -0.37 12.27
C HIS A 713 -43.72 -1.41 11.17
N GLY A 714 -44.69 -2.30 11.35
CA GLY A 714 -44.96 -3.43 10.46
C GLY A 714 -45.60 -3.10 9.10
N SER A 715 -45.34 -1.93 8.52
CA SER A 715 -45.85 -1.55 7.19
C SER A 715 -44.72 -1.58 6.14
N PRO A 716 -44.79 -2.45 5.13
CA PRO A 716 -43.82 -2.45 4.04
C PRO A 716 -44.04 -1.24 3.12
N ILE A 717 -42.97 -0.50 2.80
CA ILE A 717 -43.01 0.55 1.75
C ILE A 717 -42.86 -0.08 0.35
N THR A 718 -42.40 -1.33 0.25
CA THR A 718 -42.24 -2.10 -1.01
C THR A 718 -42.44 -3.60 -0.81
N THR A 719 -43.02 -4.28 -1.80
CA THR A 719 -43.65 -5.62 -1.72
C THR A 719 -42.79 -6.82 -1.31
N ASP A 720 -41.47 -6.70 -1.14
CA ASP A 720 -40.56 -7.84 -0.86
C ASP A 720 -39.68 -7.68 0.40
N ARG A 721 -39.96 -6.73 1.30
CA ARG A 721 -39.18 -6.55 2.55
C ARG A 721 -40.09 -6.35 3.76
N LEU A 722 -39.78 -7.01 4.88
CA LEU A 722 -40.62 -7.07 6.08
C LEU A 722 -40.22 -6.07 7.16
N PHE A 723 -38.93 -5.76 7.28
CA PHE A 723 -38.40 -4.82 8.24
C PHE A 723 -37.85 -3.58 7.50
N GLU A 724 -37.82 -2.42 8.16
CA GLU A 724 -37.08 -1.26 7.65
C GLU A 724 -35.59 -1.64 7.49
N ASP A 725 -34.88 -1.12 6.48
CA ASP A 725 -33.48 -1.44 6.18
C ASP A 725 -32.55 -1.33 7.43
N THR A 726 -32.94 -0.48 8.39
CA THR A 726 -32.28 -0.32 9.70
C THR A 726 -32.38 -1.56 10.58
N VAL A 727 -33.59 -2.13 10.72
CA VAL A 727 -33.87 -3.25 11.61
C VAL A 727 -33.24 -4.54 11.08
N ASP A 728 -33.28 -4.76 9.77
CA ASP A 728 -32.62 -5.90 9.11
C ASP A 728 -31.10 -5.89 9.32
N THR A 729 -30.49 -4.72 9.18
CA THR A 729 -29.05 -4.51 9.36
C THR A 729 -28.65 -4.85 10.80
N VAL A 730 -29.43 -4.38 11.77
CA VAL A 730 -29.22 -4.61 13.19
C VAL A 730 -29.39 -6.10 13.56
N ILE A 731 -30.48 -6.75 13.11
CA ILE A 731 -30.74 -8.18 13.41
C ILE A 731 -29.60 -9.08 12.90
N LYS A 732 -29.02 -8.74 11.75
CA LYS A 732 -27.93 -9.49 11.13
C LYS A 732 -26.60 -9.33 11.87
N GLN A 733 -26.28 -8.11 12.29
CA GLN A 733 -24.92 -7.73 12.67
C GLN A 733 -24.74 -7.39 14.16
N ALA A 734 -25.80 -7.16 14.93
CA ALA A 734 -25.69 -6.81 16.34
C ALA A 734 -24.93 -7.89 17.13
N THR A 735 -24.00 -7.45 17.98
CA THR A 735 -23.22 -8.33 18.87
C THR A 735 -23.88 -8.53 20.23
N CYS A 736 -24.95 -7.79 20.53
CA CYS A 736 -25.72 -7.84 21.77
C CYS A 736 -27.03 -8.63 21.59
N ASP A 737 -27.73 -8.90 22.70
CA ASP A 737 -29.10 -9.42 22.61
C ASP A 737 -30.02 -8.34 22.01
N VAL A 738 -31.01 -8.75 21.22
CA VAL A 738 -31.92 -7.83 20.51
C VAL A 738 -33.36 -8.18 20.87
N MET A 739 -34.11 -7.15 21.28
CA MET A 739 -35.53 -7.23 21.57
C MET A 739 -36.28 -6.29 20.62
N LEU A 740 -37.01 -6.88 19.68
CA LEU A 740 -37.83 -6.17 18.69
C LEU A 740 -39.27 -6.09 19.20
N ILE A 741 -39.89 -4.92 19.07
CA ILE A 741 -41.27 -4.73 19.50
C ILE A 741 -42.12 -4.16 18.35
N LYS A 742 -43.17 -4.89 17.97
CA LYS A 742 -44.28 -4.39 17.18
C LYS A 742 -45.44 -4.06 18.12
N PHE A 743 -45.85 -2.81 18.20
CA PHE A 743 -47.05 -2.43 18.97
C PHE A 743 -48.32 -2.73 18.18
N SER A 744 -49.42 -3.04 18.86
CA SER A 744 -50.74 -3.17 18.22
C SER A 744 -51.17 -1.88 17.52
N ASP A 745 -51.97 -2.00 16.46
CA ASP A 745 -52.54 -0.87 15.71
C ASP A 745 -53.25 0.16 16.60
N ARG A 746 -53.88 -0.30 17.69
CA ARG A 746 -54.56 0.56 18.67
C ARG A 746 -53.59 1.48 19.41
N LEU A 747 -52.42 0.96 19.79
CA LEU A 747 -51.36 1.72 20.45
C LEU A 747 -50.58 2.61 19.47
N GLN A 748 -50.52 2.24 18.19
CA GLN A 748 -49.90 3.06 17.15
C GLN A 748 -50.78 4.27 16.78
N LYS A 749 -52.12 4.11 16.77
CA LYS A 749 -53.08 5.17 16.39
C LYS A 749 -53.52 6.07 17.55
N SER A 750 -53.18 5.73 18.80
CA SER A 750 -53.49 6.56 19.96
C SER A 750 -52.62 7.82 19.99
N ASN A 751 -53.23 9.00 19.86
CA ASN A 751 -52.52 10.27 19.83
C ASN A 751 -52.07 10.67 21.26
N PRO A 752 -50.75 10.68 21.58
CA PRO A 752 -50.27 10.94 22.93
C PRO A 752 -50.52 12.37 23.42
N PHE A 753 -50.80 13.30 22.50
CA PHE A 753 -51.04 14.73 22.82
C PHE A 753 -52.44 15.03 23.37
N ILE A 754 -53.40 14.10 23.30
CA ILE A 754 -54.79 14.35 23.73
C ILE A 754 -55.04 13.94 25.21
N GLN A 755 -54.08 13.27 25.88
CA GLN A 755 -54.21 12.87 27.30
C GLN A 755 -53.48 13.84 28.24
N GLU A 756 -54.01 15.04 28.43
CA GLU A 756 -53.40 16.09 29.26
C GLU A 756 -53.34 15.82 30.78
N PHE A 757 -53.85 14.69 31.31
CA PHE A 757 -53.92 14.51 32.77
C PHE A 757 -53.52 13.14 33.36
N ARG A 758 -53.07 12.16 32.56
CA ARG A 758 -52.44 10.92 33.07
C ARG A 758 -51.42 10.38 32.06
N ALA A 759 -50.24 9.97 32.53
CA ALA A 759 -49.28 9.25 31.69
C ALA A 759 -49.96 8.00 31.08
N PRO A 760 -49.90 7.78 29.75
CA PRO A 760 -50.50 6.61 29.13
C PRO A 760 -49.80 5.36 29.64
N ARG A 761 -50.46 4.60 30.50
CA ARG A 761 -49.91 3.35 31.02
C ARG A 761 -50.15 2.24 30.01
N ILE A 762 -49.09 1.51 29.66
CA ILE A 762 -49.22 0.18 29.09
C ILE A 762 -50.07 -0.68 30.05
N ALA A 763 -51.08 -1.37 29.52
CA ALA A 763 -51.91 -2.32 30.28
C ALA A 763 -51.82 -3.70 29.62
N PHE A 764 -50.63 -4.30 29.65
CA PHE A 764 -50.40 -5.66 29.17
C PHE A 764 -50.74 -6.65 30.27
N ASN A 765 -52.00 -7.09 30.35
CA ASN A 765 -52.42 -8.02 31.39
C ASN A 765 -52.31 -9.46 30.91
N ARG A 766 -52.58 -9.75 29.64
CA ARG A 766 -52.61 -11.13 29.11
C ARG A 766 -51.41 -11.42 28.22
N TRP A 767 -50.56 -12.35 28.66
CA TRP A 767 -49.29 -12.69 28.01
C TRP A 767 -49.35 -14.12 27.45
N LEU A 768 -49.18 -14.25 26.14
CA LEU A 768 -49.05 -15.55 25.47
C LEU A 768 -47.59 -15.79 25.07
N ILE A 769 -47.05 -16.93 25.45
CA ILE A 769 -45.64 -17.27 25.23
C ILE A 769 -45.55 -18.66 24.60
N PRO A 770 -45.34 -18.75 23.28
CA PRO A 770 -45.06 -20.00 22.61
C PRO A 770 -43.70 -20.58 23.02
N VAL A 771 -43.71 -21.81 23.54
CA VAL A 771 -42.54 -22.55 23.99
C VAL A 771 -42.24 -23.67 22.99
N ALA A 772 -41.34 -23.38 22.05
CA ALA A 772 -40.88 -24.35 21.05
C ALA A 772 -39.41 -24.72 21.30
N GLY A 773 -39.10 -25.39 22.42
CA GLY A 773 -37.82 -26.09 22.70
C GLY A 773 -36.49 -25.33 22.53
N GLY A 774 -36.49 -24.04 22.18
CA GLY A 774 -35.31 -23.30 21.75
C GLY A 774 -34.67 -22.47 22.86
N ALA A 775 -33.33 -22.38 22.83
CA ALA A 775 -32.54 -21.62 23.79
C ALA A 775 -32.93 -20.12 23.91
N ASN A 776 -33.48 -19.53 22.85
CA ASN A 776 -33.90 -18.13 22.83
C ASN A 776 -35.21 -17.89 23.57
N THR A 777 -36.14 -18.85 23.60
CA THR A 777 -37.35 -18.73 24.41
C THR A 777 -37.01 -18.78 25.90
N ALA A 778 -36.08 -19.66 26.30
CA ALA A 778 -35.61 -19.73 27.68
C ALA A 778 -35.01 -18.39 28.16
N LYS A 779 -34.24 -17.71 27.29
CA LYS A 779 -33.69 -16.39 27.59
C LYS A 779 -34.76 -15.29 27.58
N ALA A 780 -35.73 -15.34 26.67
CA ALA A 780 -36.86 -14.42 26.66
C ALA A 780 -37.65 -14.48 27.99
N LEU A 781 -37.82 -15.69 28.54
CA LEU A 781 -38.47 -15.90 29.84
C LEU A 781 -37.71 -15.27 31.02
N LEU A 782 -36.39 -15.07 30.92
CA LEU A 782 -35.61 -14.36 31.95
C LEU A 782 -35.96 -12.87 32.03
N LEU A 783 -36.48 -12.28 30.95
CA LEU A 783 -36.94 -10.89 30.92
C LEU A 783 -38.40 -10.74 31.37
N LEU A 784 -39.18 -11.83 31.38
CA LEU A 784 -40.59 -11.80 31.76
C LEU A 784 -40.86 -11.17 33.13
N PRO A 785 -40.09 -11.45 34.21
CA PRO A 785 -40.28 -10.78 35.50
C PRO A 785 -40.25 -9.26 35.43
N ALA A 786 -39.43 -8.68 34.56
CA ALA A 786 -39.39 -7.23 34.35
C ALA A 786 -40.64 -6.75 33.59
N LEU A 787 -41.03 -7.48 32.54
CA LEU A 787 -42.13 -7.08 31.66
C LEU A 787 -43.50 -7.13 32.34
N ILE A 788 -43.73 -8.12 33.22
CA ILE A 788 -45.01 -8.22 33.92
C ILE A 788 -45.24 -7.10 34.95
N THR A 789 -44.21 -6.35 35.34
CA THR A 789 -44.38 -5.16 36.20
C THR A 789 -45.18 -4.05 35.53
N LEU A 790 -45.34 -4.13 34.20
CA LEU A 790 -46.19 -3.24 33.41
C LEU A 790 -47.68 -3.61 33.54
N ALA A 791 -48.00 -4.81 34.06
CA ALA A 791 -49.37 -5.29 34.25
C ALA A 791 -49.90 -4.91 35.64
N ALA A 792 -51.20 -4.65 35.73
CA ALA A 792 -51.87 -4.54 37.02
C ALA A 792 -52.19 -5.94 37.59
N TYR A 793 -52.62 -6.85 36.72
CA TYR A 793 -52.97 -8.24 37.04
C TYR A 793 -52.50 -9.14 35.88
N PRO A 794 -51.26 -9.65 35.92
CA PRO A 794 -50.72 -10.45 34.82
C PRO A 794 -51.31 -11.88 34.80
N GLU A 795 -51.89 -12.25 33.66
CA GLU A 795 -52.28 -13.60 33.28
C GLU A 795 -51.26 -14.13 32.26
N ILE A 796 -50.55 -15.21 32.61
CA ILE A 796 -49.47 -15.78 31.78
C ILE A 796 -49.90 -17.14 31.26
N CYS A 797 -49.87 -17.30 29.94
CA CYS A 797 -50.16 -18.55 29.25
C CYS A 797 -48.94 -19.01 28.44
N LEU A 798 -48.42 -20.20 28.74
CA LEU A 798 -47.43 -20.88 27.93
C LEU A 798 -48.15 -21.80 26.96
N CYS A 799 -47.80 -21.75 25.67
CA CYS A 799 -48.37 -22.66 24.68
C CYS A 799 -47.30 -23.45 23.92
N GLN A 800 -47.62 -24.68 23.52
CA GLN A 800 -46.78 -25.49 22.64
C GLN A 800 -47.62 -26.00 21.47
N VAL A 801 -47.14 -25.74 20.24
CA VAL A 801 -47.78 -26.22 19.02
C VAL A 801 -46.95 -27.35 18.43
N SER A 802 -47.56 -28.53 18.27
CA SER A 802 -46.90 -29.72 17.69
C SER A 802 -47.45 -30.02 16.29
N TYR A 803 -46.62 -30.61 15.43
CA TYR A 803 -47.06 -31.05 14.10
C TYR A 803 -47.74 -32.42 14.15
N PRO A 804 -48.70 -32.71 13.25
CA PRO A 804 -49.42 -33.99 13.22
C PRO A 804 -48.52 -35.23 13.01
N SER A 805 -47.29 -35.03 12.49
CA SER A 805 -46.31 -36.09 12.23
C SER A 805 -45.42 -36.46 13.41
N GLN A 806 -45.45 -35.70 14.51
CA GLN A 806 -44.69 -36.00 15.73
C GLN A 806 -45.52 -36.87 16.67
N THR A 807 -45.09 -38.12 16.89
CA THR A 807 -45.73 -39.04 17.84
C THR A 807 -45.46 -38.60 19.28
N LYS A 808 -46.53 -38.12 19.94
CA LYS A 808 -46.66 -37.61 21.33
C LYS A 808 -45.91 -36.29 21.61
N PRO A 809 -46.60 -35.22 22.04
CA PRO A 809 -45.95 -34.01 22.53
C PRO A 809 -45.18 -34.33 23.82
N GLU A 810 -43.90 -33.94 23.90
CA GLU A 810 -43.13 -34.02 25.14
C GLU A 810 -43.64 -32.94 26.13
N VAL A 811 -44.69 -33.28 26.88
CA VAL A 811 -45.34 -32.43 27.90
C VAL A 811 -44.35 -31.90 28.95
N ASN A 812 -43.20 -32.57 29.13
CA ASN A 812 -42.20 -32.26 30.13
C ASN A 812 -41.63 -30.82 30.06
N TYR A 813 -41.48 -30.22 28.88
CA TYR A 813 -40.88 -28.88 28.78
C TYR A 813 -41.82 -27.76 29.22
N LEU A 814 -43.11 -27.84 28.86
CA LEU A 814 -44.12 -26.85 29.24
C LEU A 814 -44.26 -26.74 30.77
N GLU A 815 -44.34 -27.89 31.45
CA GLU A 815 -44.46 -27.95 32.91
C GLU A 815 -43.18 -27.49 33.61
N GLN A 816 -41.99 -27.79 33.06
CA GLN A 816 -40.72 -27.30 33.58
C GLN A 816 -40.62 -25.76 33.52
N TYR A 817 -40.99 -25.15 32.39
CA TYR A 817 -41.00 -23.69 32.28
C TYR A 817 -42.08 -23.04 33.15
N ALA A 818 -43.27 -23.66 33.25
CA ALA A 818 -44.32 -23.18 34.16
C ALA A 818 -43.86 -23.22 35.62
N ALA A 819 -43.19 -24.30 36.05
CA ALA A 819 -42.63 -24.43 37.39
C ALA A 819 -41.50 -23.43 37.66
N MET A 820 -40.61 -23.20 36.69
CA MET A 820 -39.55 -22.19 36.75
C MET A 820 -40.13 -20.77 36.91
N LEU A 821 -41.16 -20.44 36.12
CA LEU A 821 -41.83 -19.16 36.19
C LEU A 821 -42.60 -19.00 37.50
N TYR A 822 -43.33 -20.01 37.97
CA TYR A 822 -44.01 -19.98 39.26
C TYR A 822 -43.03 -19.71 40.42
N LYS A 823 -41.83 -20.32 40.38
CA LYS A 823 -40.78 -20.11 41.38
C LYS A 823 -40.22 -18.67 41.37
N SER A 824 -40.19 -18.02 40.21
CA SER A 824 -39.63 -16.66 40.05
C SER A 824 -40.66 -15.54 40.17
N LEU A 825 -41.90 -15.79 39.78
CA LEU A 825 -42.97 -14.79 39.67
C LEU A 825 -44.04 -14.94 40.76
N HIS A 826 -44.20 -16.13 41.34
CA HIS A 826 -45.29 -16.47 42.25
C HIS A 826 -46.72 -16.25 41.70
N TYR A 827 -46.87 -16.24 40.37
CA TYR A 827 -48.16 -16.20 39.67
C TYR A 827 -48.47 -17.57 39.05
N SER A 828 -49.76 -17.94 38.99
CA SER A 828 -50.19 -19.13 38.26
C SER A 828 -49.96 -18.96 36.76
N VAL A 829 -49.27 -19.93 36.16
CA VAL A 829 -48.98 -19.95 34.72
C VAL A 829 -49.83 -21.03 34.07
N GLY A 830 -50.72 -20.65 33.16
CA GLY A 830 -51.51 -21.59 32.37
C GLY A 830 -50.64 -22.28 31.30
N THR A 831 -50.92 -23.55 31.00
CA THR A 831 -50.23 -24.30 29.94
C THR A 831 -51.25 -24.84 28.94
N ILE A 832 -51.00 -24.62 27.65
CA ILE A 832 -51.86 -25.09 26.55
C ILE A 832 -51.01 -25.85 25.53
N SER A 833 -51.40 -27.07 25.19
CA SER A 833 -50.76 -27.86 24.13
C SER A 833 -51.75 -28.14 23.02
N LEU A 834 -51.37 -27.84 21.78
CA LEU A 834 -52.23 -27.96 20.60
C LEU A 834 -51.49 -28.57 19.41
N CYS A 835 -52.22 -29.22 18.52
CA CYS A 835 -51.69 -29.81 17.29
C CYS A 835 -52.24 -29.05 16.07
N SER A 836 -51.35 -28.53 15.22
CA SER A 836 -51.75 -27.78 14.01
C SER A 836 -50.80 -28.05 12.84
N LYS A 837 -51.31 -27.89 11.62
CA LYS A 837 -50.50 -27.93 10.38
C LYS A 837 -49.69 -26.65 10.17
N SER A 838 -50.05 -25.55 10.85
CA SER A 838 -49.37 -24.26 10.82
C SER A 838 -49.18 -23.75 12.25
N ILE A 839 -47.92 -23.61 12.67
CA ILE A 839 -47.59 -23.11 14.02
C ILE A 839 -48.02 -21.64 14.17
N ALA A 840 -47.80 -20.83 13.13
CA ALA A 840 -48.11 -19.41 13.15
C ALA A 840 -49.62 -19.16 13.29
N ASP A 841 -50.43 -19.79 12.45
CA ASP A 841 -51.89 -19.60 12.47
C ASP A 841 -52.48 -20.06 13.82
N ALA A 842 -51.97 -21.17 14.36
CA ALA A 842 -52.46 -21.68 15.63
C ALA A 842 -52.13 -20.78 16.82
N ILE A 843 -50.97 -20.09 16.80
CA ILE A 843 -50.63 -19.09 17.82
C ILE A 843 -51.50 -17.83 17.66
N ILE A 844 -51.78 -17.41 16.43
CA ILE A 844 -52.64 -16.27 16.13
C ILE A 844 -54.06 -16.54 16.63
N ASP A 845 -54.66 -17.67 16.25
CA ASP A 845 -56.00 -18.09 16.66
C ASP A 845 -56.11 -18.19 18.19
N LEU A 846 -55.08 -18.77 18.84
CA LEU A 846 -55.04 -18.88 20.30
C LEU A 846 -54.95 -17.50 20.97
N ALA A 847 -54.14 -16.58 20.43
CA ALA A 847 -54.04 -15.22 20.94
C ALA A 847 -55.37 -14.45 20.82
N GLU A 848 -56.18 -14.74 19.80
CA GLU A 848 -57.52 -14.18 19.66
C GLU A 848 -58.51 -14.79 20.66
N GLN A 849 -58.52 -16.12 20.82
CA GLN A 849 -59.39 -16.85 21.74
C GLN A 849 -59.15 -16.44 23.20
N GLU A 850 -57.88 -16.40 23.63
CA GLU A 850 -57.48 -16.00 24.99
C GLU A 850 -57.49 -14.47 25.18
N ARG A 851 -57.75 -13.71 24.10
CA ARG A 851 -57.69 -12.24 24.04
C ARG A 851 -56.36 -11.72 24.60
N SER A 852 -55.26 -12.32 24.19
CA SER A 852 -53.92 -11.92 24.63
C SER A 852 -53.60 -10.48 24.21
N ASP A 853 -52.91 -9.75 25.08
CA ASP A 853 -52.44 -8.39 24.80
C ASP A 853 -51.06 -8.41 24.14
N VAL A 854 -50.21 -9.35 24.58
CA VAL A 854 -48.83 -9.50 24.15
C VAL A 854 -48.51 -10.94 23.79
N ILE A 855 -47.78 -11.12 22.69
CA ILE A 855 -47.17 -12.39 22.29
C ILE A 855 -45.64 -12.24 22.40
N ILE A 856 -44.98 -13.10 23.19
CA ILE A 856 -43.51 -13.12 23.29
C ILE A 856 -42.95 -14.32 22.54
N LEU A 857 -42.08 -14.08 21.56
CA LEU A 857 -41.45 -15.07 20.71
C LEU A 857 -39.94 -15.08 20.92
N GLY A 858 -39.36 -16.26 21.17
CA GLY A 858 -37.92 -16.47 21.07
C GLY A 858 -37.57 -16.88 19.64
N ALA A 859 -36.67 -16.15 18.98
CA ALA A 859 -36.32 -16.41 17.58
C ALA A 859 -34.80 -16.46 17.36
N THR A 860 -34.32 -17.34 16.48
CA THR A 860 -32.91 -17.41 16.07
C THR A 860 -32.60 -16.39 14.98
N ARG A 861 -31.32 -16.03 14.79
CA ARG A 861 -30.93 -15.11 13.71
C ARG A 861 -31.41 -15.59 12.34
N GLU A 862 -31.24 -16.89 12.09
CA GLU A 862 -31.68 -17.56 10.86
C GLU A 862 -33.22 -17.63 10.79
N GLY A 863 -33.90 -17.90 11.91
CA GLY A 863 -35.36 -18.00 11.96
C GLY A 863 -36.09 -16.68 11.70
N ILE A 864 -35.47 -15.53 11.98
CA ILE A 864 -36.01 -14.20 11.64
C ILE A 864 -35.74 -13.84 10.16
N LEU A 865 -34.80 -14.53 9.47
CA LEU A 865 -34.30 -14.16 8.15
C LEU A 865 -34.58 -15.20 7.03
N GLN A 866 -34.90 -16.45 7.36
CA GLN A 866 -35.05 -17.54 6.37
C GLN A 866 -36.49 -17.73 5.88
N GLN A 867 -36.64 -17.87 4.55
CA GLN A 867 -37.88 -18.26 3.84
C GLN A 867 -37.83 -19.70 3.28
N ILE A 868 -37.01 -20.60 3.83
CA ILE A 868 -36.78 -21.90 3.17
C ILE A 868 -37.43 -23.05 3.97
N VAL A 869 -38.42 -23.66 3.32
CA VAL A 869 -39.19 -24.91 3.60
C VAL A 869 -40.35 -24.86 4.61
N HIS A 870 -40.29 -24.12 5.73
CA HIS A 870 -41.42 -24.08 6.70
C HIS A 870 -41.98 -22.68 7.01
N GLY A 871 -41.49 -21.64 6.34
CA GLY A 871 -41.90 -20.24 6.58
C GLY A 871 -41.30 -19.66 7.87
N ASN A 872 -41.15 -18.34 7.91
CA ASN A 872 -40.65 -17.60 9.07
C ASN A 872 -41.80 -17.41 10.07
N ILE A 873 -41.87 -18.28 11.09
CA ILE A 873 -42.96 -18.30 12.07
C ILE A 873 -43.08 -16.94 12.82
N PRO A 874 -41.99 -16.34 13.35
CA PRO A 874 -42.06 -15.01 13.96
C PRO A 874 -42.60 -13.93 13.04
N GLU A 875 -42.20 -13.95 11.77
CA GLU A 875 -42.68 -13.02 10.75
C GLU A 875 -44.16 -13.24 10.42
N ALA A 876 -44.60 -14.49 10.24
CA ALA A 876 -45.99 -14.82 9.95
C ALA A 876 -46.93 -14.34 11.08
N ILE A 877 -46.52 -14.55 12.34
CA ILE A 877 -47.26 -14.04 13.51
C ILE A 877 -47.20 -12.51 13.54
N ALA A 878 -46.02 -11.93 13.33
CA ALA A 878 -45.82 -10.47 13.30
C ALA A 878 -46.66 -9.77 12.23
N ARG A 879 -46.89 -10.41 11.09
CA ARG A 879 -47.62 -9.84 9.96
C ARG A 879 -49.13 -9.96 10.11
N HIS A 880 -49.62 -11.09 10.62
CA HIS A 880 -51.05 -11.41 10.62
C HIS A 880 -51.73 -11.23 11.99
N SER A 881 -50.99 -10.88 13.03
CA SER A 881 -51.54 -10.56 14.35
C SER A 881 -51.57 -9.05 14.61
N ASP A 882 -52.72 -8.58 15.11
CA ASP A 882 -52.96 -7.22 15.60
C ASP A 882 -52.49 -7.00 17.05
N ARG A 883 -51.90 -8.01 17.70
CA ARG A 883 -51.42 -7.93 19.08
C ARG A 883 -50.06 -7.27 19.16
N THR A 884 -49.67 -6.85 20.36
CA THR A 884 -48.28 -6.41 20.59
C THR A 884 -47.38 -7.64 20.55
N ILE A 885 -46.32 -7.59 19.75
CA ILE A 885 -45.45 -8.74 19.51
C ILE A 885 -44.04 -8.36 19.93
N ILE A 886 -43.47 -9.18 20.79
CA ILE A 886 -42.11 -9.04 21.30
C ILE A 886 -41.30 -10.21 20.76
N ILE A 887 -40.29 -9.92 19.95
CA ILE A 887 -39.35 -10.92 19.45
C ILE A 887 -38.03 -10.74 20.16
N PHE A 888 -37.58 -11.79 20.84
CA PHE A 888 -36.29 -11.81 21.52
C PHE A 888 -35.30 -12.70 20.77
N GLN A 889 -34.12 -12.15 20.50
CA GLN A 889 -33.03 -12.78 19.78
C GLN A 889 -31.76 -12.67 20.62
N SER A 890 -31.12 -13.80 20.92
CA SER A 890 -29.86 -13.79 21.65
C SER A 890 -28.64 -13.70 20.73
N SER A 891 -27.60 -13.04 21.24
CA SER A 891 -26.27 -12.90 20.67
C SER A 891 -25.42 -14.17 20.74
N THR A 892 -25.61 -15.05 21.72
CA THR A 892 -24.84 -16.29 21.84
C THR A 892 -25.23 -17.24 20.73
N ILE A 893 -24.29 -17.55 19.84
CA ILE A 893 -24.43 -18.60 18.83
C ILE A 893 -24.85 -19.88 19.54
N SER A 894 -26.02 -20.42 19.20
CA SER A 894 -26.41 -21.75 19.65
C SER A 894 -25.36 -22.72 19.13
N THR A 895 -24.41 -23.10 19.98
CA THR A 895 -23.59 -24.29 19.76
C THR A 895 -24.59 -25.42 19.59
N LYS A 896 -24.72 -25.93 18.37
CA LYS A 896 -25.49 -27.15 18.10
C LYS A 896 -24.95 -28.22 19.06
N SER A 897 -25.76 -28.59 20.05
CA SER A 897 -25.58 -29.82 20.81
C SER A 897 -26.07 -30.97 19.96
#